data_AF-A0A3M1J0B1-F1
#
_entry.id   AF-A0A3M1J0B1-F1
#
_cell.length_a   1.000
_cell.length_b   1.000
_cell.length_c   1.000
_cell.angle_alpha   90.00
_cell.angle_beta   90.00
_cell.angle_gamma   90.00
#
_symmetry.space_group_name_H-M   'P 1'
#
loop_
_entity.id
_entity.type
_entity.pdbx_description
1 polymer ?
#
loop_
_entity_poly.entity_id
_entity_poly.type
_entity_poly.pdbx_seq_one_letter_code
_entity_poly.pdbx_strand_id
1 'polypeptide(L)'
;MNSPNQKLDSTALESAWRRFAEFDLNAAAAARYHKRLREVALGLAMVAVLFAVLTGSYNVIRFVPPYLHFTFSVALIVILIVNFIILALVIQSHRAAAAAELQAAAQEIKKEIYLYRTIMQWHDDPDHWLSERLGHIQRHVADSMGSEFSLNPYTGPLPPGYLPDDPTSDPGFTRLLPNDYLRYRLENQIATYTSELADPQKRRVFLQVGLLVTGGLSLLLAAIGGQLNAWVAVSVFAAAGLISWLEPRQLDSAISNLNQLIMGLNIVKDRWQSLGADQHTPEEYFKLVVATERIIWSHYNKHGSEMWRAVDELRGHSRDALDEVQHLSAVAALPAEPAPAQPDTGDIEIVAAKIVSIAENGTEEKPDSAPAVVETAPPALPTSAAAPAQGLPHAFVVMPFGRKQGSDGRWLDFDAIYTGLIRPALEAAGFEAFRADEESVSGDILTDMFQELLLADLVIADLSIDNANVFYELGVRHAIRRRGVVHIQSGRSYMPFDIFNVRTIPYHVDKHGRPDAAHLEKDRQLITKITRETWASDTDRVHSPIFNLLQGLPEPDRKALRTPLATGFWREYNEWKERVAIARRQKRIGDVLLLTDEISNPLIKEEAIAEAGKALQGMGRHELALQQYRRGLEINPGNTAFRRQEAFHLNRLGRIDEAIVKLERLLRDMPNDIEAISTLGRIYKQMWNETWENVADLQGRIDEAYKSSHWLVKSINTYLAGYRLDQNNYYPGINALTGSVLMDYLCSRQSRTETTPDPELDEIRQNLPKLKGALQFALESAIARNGSDYWALVSLAELEVSHADDAEQVTRAYRKALTAARKNAANLTSSLAQLELLKSLDFRPEFVQAGIDVLQGELNRVKSEADSEDSGSSVSPAQVFLFAGHPIDPPSQRERRFPAAMEKEVRQKIEAALAQHNPGKNDLAITAGAAAGGDIIFLELCLERGMRAEIHLPFDEARYIQEAISYAGDQWVERFYTLRNSPNVVIRQQVDHLGPVKPGDNIIGRNVRWALYAALVYGIDHTRFIILWDGKTSHTPGGPDSVLEQVRQLGGRIEHLNTTKFDYWKAEGKVSRALDILTQGL
;
A
#
# COMPACT_ATOMS: atom_id res chain seq x y z
N MET A 1 -2.31 -39.79 38.68
CA MET A 1 -0.90 -39.90 39.10
C MET A 1 -0.07 -39.20 38.04
N ASN A 2 0.68 -38.16 38.42
CA ASN A 2 2.07 -37.92 38.00
C ASN A 2 2.53 -36.58 38.61
N SER A 3 3.61 -36.65 39.40
CA SER A 3 4.11 -35.61 40.30
C SER A 3 4.77 -34.46 39.54
N PRO A 4 4.72 -33.21 40.06
CA PRO A 4 5.30 -32.01 39.44
C PRO A 4 6.83 -32.06 39.20
N ASN A 5 7.54 -33.09 39.66
CA ASN A 5 8.97 -33.31 39.43
C ASN A 5 9.30 -34.61 38.66
N GLN A 6 8.40 -35.07 37.80
CA GLN A 6 8.66 -36.29 37.03
C GLN A 6 9.74 -36.04 35.95
N LYS A 7 10.84 -36.78 36.06
CA LYS A 7 11.87 -36.85 35.03
C LYS A 7 11.28 -37.52 33.77
N LEU A 8 11.45 -36.88 32.62
CA LEU A 8 11.04 -37.35 31.31
C LEU A 8 12.15 -38.25 30.75
N ASP A 9 12.03 -39.57 30.94
CA ASP A 9 12.90 -40.55 30.29
C ASP A 9 12.42 -40.77 28.84
N SER A 10 12.82 -39.87 27.94
CA SER A 10 12.49 -39.90 26.50
C SER A 10 13.75 -39.86 25.63
N THR A 11 13.88 -40.84 24.75
CA THR A 11 14.96 -40.91 23.75
C THR A 11 14.83 -39.83 22.67
N ALA A 12 13.59 -39.39 22.38
CA ALA A 12 13.32 -38.30 21.46
C ALA A 12 13.80 -36.95 22.03
N LEU A 13 13.55 -36.70 23.33
CA LEU A 13 14.01 -35.50 24.02
C LEU A 13 15.53 -35.43 24.14
N GLU A 14 16.19 -36.56 24.43
CA GLU A 14 17.66 -36.64 24.42
C GLU A 14 18.23 -36.36 23.02
N SER A 15 17.60 -36.92 21.98
CA SER A 15 17.99 -36.70 20.58
C SER A 15 17.82 -35.24 20.18
N ALA A 16 16.72 -34.59 20.60
CA ALA A 16 16.48 -33.18 20.34
C ALA A 16 17.53 -32.28 21.01
N TRP A 17 17.83 -32.50 22.31
CA TRP A 17 18.87 -31.74 23.02
C TRP A 17 20.26 -31.91 22.39
N ARG A 18 20.58 -33.13 21.94
CA ARG A 18 21.85 -33.41 21.27
C ARG A 18 21.97 -32.68 19.93
N ARG A 19 20.90 -32.65 19.14
CA ARG A 19 20.87 -31.96 17.84
C ARG A 19 20.87 -30.45 17.97
N PHE A 20 20.17 -29.91 18.98
CA PHE A 20 20.29 -28.51 19.36
C PHE A 20 21.76 -28.13 19.64
N ALA A 21 22.43 -28.90 20.50
CA ALA A 21 23.82 -28.65 20.88
C ALA A 21 24.79 -28.76 19.70
N GLU A 22 24.54 -29.69 18.78
CA GLU A 22 25.32 -29.86 17.55
C GLU A 22 25.18 -28.65 16.61
N PHE A 23 23.96 -28.20 16.35
CA PHE A 23 23.73 -27.03 15.48
C PHE A 23 24.28 -25.74 16.11
N ASP A 24 24.08 -25.53 17.41
CA ASP A 24 24.59 -24.34 18.12
C ASP A 24 26.12 -24.28 18.13
N LEU A 25 26.80 -25.40 18.36
CA LEU A 25 28.26 -25.49 18.33
C LEU A 25 28.83 -25.15 16.95
N ASN A 26 28.23 -25.70 15.88
CA ASN A 26 28.69 -25.48 14.51
C ASN A 26 28.34 -24.06 14.02
N ALA A 27 27.19 -23.50 14.41
CA ALA A 27 26.83 -22.11 14.15
C ALA A 27 27.86 -21.14 14.75
N ALA A 28 28.21 -21.34 16.02
CA ALA A 28 29.19 -20.50 16.71
C ALA A 28 30.60 -20.62 16.12
N ALA A 29 31.01 -21.82 15.69
CA ALA A 29 32.29 -22.03 15.01
C ALA A 29 32.35 -21.31 13.66
N ALA A 30 31.30 -21.41 12.84
CA ALA A 30 31.20 -20.74 11.55
C ALA A 30 31.19 -19.21 11.69
N ALA A 31 30.42 -18.67 12.64
CA ALA A 31 30.36 -17.23 12.92
C ALA A 31 31.72 -16.65 13.36
N ARG A 32 32.41 -17.33 14.29
CA ARG A 32 33.75 -16.90 14.75
C ARG A 32 34.80 -16.94 13.63
N TYR A 33 34.75 -17.96 12.77
CA TYR A 33 35.66 -18.08 11.64
C TYR A 33 35.47 -16.92 10.65
N HIS A 34 34.22 -16.63 10.28
CA HIS A 34 33.91 -15.52 9.37
C HIS A 34 34.32 -14.15 9.95
N LYS A 35 34.04 -13.93 11.24
CA LYS A 35 34.46 -12.70 11.96
C LYS A 35 35.98 -12.51 11.93
N ARG A 36 36.76 -13.55 12.27
CA ARG A 36 38.24 -13.48 12.26
C ARG A 36 38.82 -13.17 10.89
N LEU A 37 38.28 -13.77 9.81
CA LEU A 37 38.75 -13.48 8.45
C LEU A 37 38.53 -12.01 8.06
N ARG A 38 37.37 -11.44 8.42
CA ARG A 38 37.06 -10.03 8.17
C ARG A 38 37.99 -9.10 8.95
N GLU A 39 38.27 -9.42 10.21
CA GLU A 39 39.22 -8.68 11.06
C GLU A 39 40.64 -8.71 10.48
N VAL A 40 41.10 -9.86 10.01
CA VAL A 40 42.43 -10.01 9.38
C VAL A 40 42.52 -9.23 8.06
N ALA A 41 41.49 -9.30 7.20
CA ALA A 41 41.46 -8.55 5.94
C ALA A 41 41.51 -7.04 6.15
N LEU A 42 40.74 -6.52 7.12
CA LEU A 42 40.75 -5.10 7.47
C LEU A 42 42.12 -4.66 8.01
N GLY A 43 42.74 -5.49 8.86
CA GLY A 43 44.09 -5.27 9.37
C GLY A 43 45.14 -5.19 8.24
N LEU A 44 45.10 -6.12 7.29
CA LEU A 44 46.01 -6.13 6.14
C LEU A 44 45.81 -4.90 5.23
N ALA A 45 44.57 -4.49 5.01
CA ALA A 45 44.26 -3.28 4.24
C ALA A 45 44.86 -2.02 4.89
N MET A 46 44.77 -1.90 6.23
CA MET A 46 45.36 -0.78 6.97
C MET A 46 46.89 -0.77 6.88
N VAL A 47 47.52 -1.94 6.99
CA VAL A 47 48.98 -2.07 6.82
C VAL A 47 49.37 -1.71 5.37
N ALA A 48 48.62 -2.12 4.36
CA ALA A 48 48.89 -1.75 2.97
C ALA A 48 48.89 -0.22 2.77
N VAL A 49 47.93 0.50 3.35
CA VAL A 49 47.88 1.97 3.24
C VAL A 49 49.05 2.63 3.97
N LEU A 50 49.46 2.11 5.12
CA LEU A 50 50.66 2.58 5.81
C LEU A 50 51.92 2.43 4.94
N PHE A 51 52.11 1.27 4.32
CA PHE A 51 53.24 1.02 3.43
C PHE A 51 53.17 1.84 2.12
N ALA A 52 51.98 2.08 1.58
CA ALA A 52 51.78 2.97 0.43
C ALA A 52 52.18 4.42 0.74
N VAL A 53 51.87 4.91 1.95
CA VAL A 53 52.27 6.25 2.40
C VAL A 53 53.78 6.33 2.66
N LEU A 54 54.37 5.30 3.26
CA LEU A 54 55.82 5.23 3.49
C LEU A 54 56.63 5.16 2.18
N THR A 55 56.13 4.43 1.16
CA THR A 55 56.77 4.35 -0.16
C THR A 55 56.59 5.63 -0.99
N GLY A 56 55.41 6.28 -0.92
CA GLY A 56 55.13 7.55 -1.61
C GLY A 56 55.83 8.77 -1.00
N SER A 57 56.13 8.74 0.30
CA SER A 57 56.82 9.84 1.02
C SER A 57 58.35 9.71 1.00
N TYR A 58 58.90 8.77 0.23
CA TYR A 58 60.33 8.42 0.23
C TYR A 58 61.27 9.60 -0.06
N ASN A 59 60.91 10.48 -0.99
CA ASN A 59 61.71 11.66 -1.34
C ASN A 59 61.69 12.76 -0.25
N VAL A 60 60.83 12.62 0.76
CA VAL A 60 60.56 13.63 1.79
C VAL A 60 61.21 13.25 3.13
N ILE A 61 61.33 11.95 3.42
CA ILE A 61 61.91 11.42 4.67
C ILE A 61 63.40 11.07 4.45
N ARG A 62 64.29 12.04 4.71
CA ARG A 62 65.75 12.00 4.46
C ARG A 62 66.55 10.88 5.16
N PHE A 63 65.93 10.05 6.00
CA PHE A 63 66.60 9.05 6.84
C PHE A 63 66.33 7.59 6.44
N VAL A 64 65.62 7.32 5.35
CA VAL A 64 65.30 5.94 4.94
C VAL A 64 66.34 5.42 3.93
N PRO A 65 67.14 4.38 4.26
CA PRO A 65 68.07 3.76 3.34
C PRO A 65 67.39 3.22 2.06
N PRO A 66 68.02 3.31 0.88
CA PRO A 66 67.41 2.91 -0.39
C PRO A 66 66.91 1.45 -0.44
N TYR A 67 67.57 0.53 0.27
CA TYR A 67 67.16 -0.87 0.32
C TYR A 67 65.82 -1.07 1.05
N LEU A 68 65.44 -0.17 1.96
CA LEU A 68 64.15 -0.24 2.67
C LEU A 68 62.98 0.21 1.79
N HIS A 69 63.19 1.07 0.80
CA HIS A 69 62.15 1.44 -0.16
C HIS A 69 61.72 0.26 -1.05
N PHE A 70 62.70 -0.51 -1.52
CA PHE A 70 62.46 -1.72 -2.28
C PHE A 70 61.72 -2.77 -1.44
N THR A 71 62.14 -3.01 -0.20
CA THR A 71 61.46 -3.97 0.68
C THR A 71 60.03 -3.55 1.03
N PHE A 72 59.79 -2.26 1.28
CA PHE A 72 58.43 -1.75 1.52
C PHE A 72 57.52 -1.85 0.29
N SER A 73 58.06 -1.62 -0.91
CA SER A 73 57.31 -1.76 -2.16
C SER A 73 56.93 -3.22 -2.45
N VAL A 74 57.86 -4.16 -2.23
CA VAL A 74 57.58 -5.60 -2.35
C VAL A 74 56.56 -6.05 -1.30
N ALA A 75 56.71 -5.61 -0.04
CA ALA A 75 55.77 -5.92 1.03
C ALA A 75 54.35 -5.40 0.74
N LEU A 76 54.21 -4.19 0.17
CA LEU A 76 52.91 -3.64 -0.23
C LEU A 76 52.20 -4.53 -1.25
N ILE A 77 52.91 -4.96 -2.30
CA ILE A 77 52.35 -5.82 -3.35
C ILE A 77 51.90 -7.16 -2.76
N VAL A 78 52.74 -7.79 -1.92
CA VAL A 78 52.41 -9.06 -1.26
C VAL A 78 51.19 -8.91 -0.37
N ILE A 79 51.10 -7.86 0.46
CA ILE A 79 49.97 -7.62 1.35
C ILE A 79 48.67 -7.42 0.56
N LEU A 80 48.71 -6.69 -0.56
CA LEU A 80 47.54 -6.48 -1.41
C LEU A 80 47.06 -7.79 -2.05
N ILE A 81 47.97 -8.63 -2.53
CA ILE A 81 47.65 -9.95 -3.10
C ILE A 81 47.04 -10.86 -2.03
N VAL A 82 47.66 -10.95 -0.85
CA VAL A 82 47.15 -11.77 0.26
C VAL A 82 45.79 -11.26 0.73
N ASN A 83 45.60 -9.94 0.82
CA ASN A 83 44.32 -9.35 1.21
C ASN A 83 43.22 -9.63 0.17
N PHE A 84 43.55 -9.57 -1.13
CA PHE A 84 42.61 -9.93 -2.19
C PHE A 84 42.21 -11.42 -2.12
N ILE A 85 43.16 -12.32 -1.87
CA ILE A 85 42.87 -13.75 -1.69
C ILE A 85 41.97 -13.98 -0.48
N ILE A 86 42.24 -13.33 0.66
CA ILE A 86 41.40 -13.44 1.85
C ILE A 86 40.00 -12.89 1.59
N LEU A 87 39.87 -11.75 0.92
CA LEU A 87 38.56 -11.16 0.60
C LEU A 87 37.76 -12.04 -0.37
N ALA A 88 38.42 -12.63 -1.37
CA ALA A 88 37.82 -13.60 -2.27
C ALA A 88 37.34 -14.86 -1.52
N LEU A 89 38.14 -15.37 -0.59
CA LEU A 89 37.74 -16.48 0.29
C LEU A 89 36.56 -16.13 1.21
N VAL A 90 36.50 -14.88 1.71
CA VAL A 90 35.37 -14.40 2.52
C VAL A 90 34.09 -14.33 1.69
N ILE A 91 34.16 -13.77 0.48
CA ILE A 91 33.02 -13.64 -0.45
C ILE A 91 32.54 -15.01 -0.92
N GLN A 92 33.46 -15.94 -1.18
CA GLN A 92 33.15 -17.30 -1.63
C GLN A 92 32.69 -18.21 -0.47
N SER A 93 32.91 -17.81 0.79
CA SER A 93 32.49 -18.61 1.94
C SER A 93 30.99 -18.54 2.17
N HIS A 94 30.25 -19.60 1.81
CA HIS A 94 28.85 -19.81 2.21
C HIS A 94 28.66 -19.94 3.74
N ARG A 95 29.74 -19.85 4.53
CA ARG A 95 29.75 -20.09 5.98
C ARG A 95 29.01 -19.05 6.80
N ALA A 96 28.85 -17.82 6.31
CA ALA A 96 28.05 -16.81 7.00
C ALA A 96 26.54 -17.11 6.91
N ALA A 97 26.08 -17.57 5.74
CA ALA A 97 24.72 -18.04 5.55
C ALA A 97 24.47 -19.32 6.36
N ALA A 98 25.41 -20.27 6.30
CA ALA A 98 25.34 -21.50 7.10
C ALA A 98 25.31 -21.23 8.62
N ALA A 99 26.05 -20.25 9.12
CA ALA A 99 26.01 -19.88 10.54
C ALA A 99 24.62 -19.38 10.96
N ALA A 100 23.99 -18.54 10.14
CA ALA A 100 22.65 -18.01 10.42
C ALA A 100 21.58 -19.11 10.34
N GLU A 101 21.67 -20.01 9.38
CA GLU A 101 20.73 -21.12 9.24
C GLU A 101 20.86 -22.16 10.35
N LEU A 102 22.09 -22.55 10.71
CA LEU A 102 22.31 -23.45 11.84
C LEU A 102 21.82 -22.84 13.15
N GLN A 103 22.00 -21.53 13.34
CA GLN A 103 21.49 -20.83 14.52
C GLN A 103 19.96 -20.79 14.53
N ALA A 104 19.31 -20.54 13.39
CA ALA A 104 17.85 -20.60 13.29
C ALA A 104 17.32 -22.00 13.58
N ALA A 105 17.91 -23.04 12.98
CA ALA A 105 17.53 -24.42 13.22
C ALA A 105 17.76 -24.86 14.68
N ALA A 106 18.85 -24.42 15.32
CA ALA A 106 19.07 -24.67 16.74
C ALA A 106 17.94 -24.05 17.59
N GLN A 107 17.58 -22.79 17.32
CA GLN A 107 16.49 -22.13 18.07
C GLN A 107 15.12 -22.75 17.80
N GLU A 108 14.90 -23.29 16.61
CA GLU A 108 13.68 -24.03 16.27
C GLU A 108 13.60 -25.33 17.08
N ILE A 109 14.68 -26.11 17.13
CA ILE A 109 14.74 -27.33 17.95
C ILE A 109 14.53 -26.98 19.43
N LYS A 110 15.15 -25.90 19.90
CA LYS A 110 14.98 -25.44 21.29
C LYS A 110 13.51 -25.09 21.58
N LYS A 111 12.84 -24.39 20.66
CA LYS A 111 11.40 -24.11 20.74
C LYS A 111 10.56 -25.39 20.84
N GLU A 112 10.81 -26.38 19.96
CA GLU A 112 10.08 -27.66 19.99
C GLU A 112 10.34 -28.45 21.29
N ILE A 113 11.54 -28.38 21.86
CA ILE A 113 11.88 -28.97 23.18
C ILE A 113 11.03 -28.33 24.29
N TYR A 114 10.87 -27.00 24.31
CA TYR A 114 10.07 -26.33 25.32
C TYR A 114 8.57 -26.58 25.14
N LEU A 115 8.06 -26.68 23.90
CA LEU A 115 6.69 -27.09 23.62
C LEU A 115 6.42 -28.54 24.06
N TYR A 116 7.37 -29.44 23.81
CA TYR A 116 7.33 -30.83 24.28
C TYR A 116 7.23 -30.93 25.81
N ARG A 117 7.99 -30.09 26.52
CA ARG A 117 8.06 -30.09 28.00
C ARG A 117 6.90 -29.38 28.68
N THR A 118 6.00 -28.73 27.93
CA THR A 118 4.88 -27.92 28.45
C THR A 118 3.53 -28.41 27.90
N ILE A 119 3.24 -28.11 26.64
CA ILE A 119 1.92 -28.24 26.02
C ILE A 119 1.69 -29.63 25.41
N MET A 120 2.70 -30.23 24.79
CA MET A 120 2.51 -31.47 24.00
C MET A 120 2.37 -32.75 24.83
N GLN A 121 2.39 -32.63 26.16
CA GLN A 121 2.22 -33.78 27.05
C GLN A 121 0.82 -34.37 27.04
N TRP A 122 -0.13 -33.64 26.46
CA TRP A 122 -1.53 -34.05 26.29
C TRP A 122 -1.81 -34.62 24.89
N HIS A 123 -0.77 -34.74 24.05
CA HIS A 123 -0.85 -35.38 22.74
C HIS A 123 -0.74 -36.91 22.89
N ASP A 124 -1.41 -37.65 22.01
CA ASP A 124 -1.46 -39.12 22.07
C ASP A 124 -0.08 -39.81 21.96
N ASP A 125 0.87 -39.22 21.23
CA ASP A 125 2.26 -39.72 21.10
C ASP A 125 3.26 -38.55 20.97
N PRO A 126 3.69 -37.96 22.10
CA PRO A 126 4.57 -36.79 22.11
C PRO A 126 5.97 -37.08 21.55
N ASP A 127 6.49 -38.29 21.75
CA ASP A 127 7.83 -38.71 21.32
C ASP A 127 7.91 -38.87 19.80
N HIS A 128 6.88 -39.46 19.20
CA HIS A 128 6.76 -39.52 17.74
C HIS A 128 6.67 -38.11 17.14
N TRP A 129 5.83 -37.24 17.71
CA TRP A 129 5.69 -35.85 17.25
C TRP A 129 7.03 -35.11 17.27
N LEU A 130 7.78 -35.17 18.38
CA LEU A 130 9.06 -34.47 18.50
C LEU A 130 10.09 -35.02 17.49
N SER A 131 10.10 -36.34 17.29
CA SER A 131 10.98 -37.00 16.33
C SER A 131 10.68 -36.61 14.87
N GLU A 132 9.40 -36.51 14.52
CA GLU A 132 8.95 -36.09 13.19
C GLU A 132 9.36 -34.63 12.92
N ARG A 133 9.11 -33.73 13.87
CA ARG A 133 9.50 -32.31 13.77
C ARG A 133 11.01 -32.15 13.65
N LEU A 134 11.77 -32.89 14.45
CA LEU A 134 13.23 -32.90 14.36
C LEU A 134 13.73 -33.36 12.98
N GLY A 135 13.08 -34.38 12.39
CA GLY A 135 13.38 -34.85 11.04
C GLY A 135 13.03 -33.84 9.93
N HIS A 136 12.01 -33.01 10.12
CA HIS A 136 11.69 -31.91 9.21
C HIS A 136 12.76 -30.81 9.25
N ILE A 137 13.14 -30.36 10.45
CA ILE A 137 14.15 -29.31 10.62
C ILE A 137 15.49 -29.76 10.03
N GLN A 138 15.89 -31.02 10.25
CA GLN A 138 17.13 -31.56 9.70
C GLN A 138 17.15 -31.63 8.17
N ARG A 139 16.04 -32.05 7.55
CA ARG A 139 15.92 -32.07 6.09
C ARG A 139 16.02 -30.66 5.51
N HIS A 140 15.33 -29.71 6.12
CA HIS A 140 15.40 -28.31 5.69
C HIS A 140 16.83 -27.75 5.71
N VAL A 141 17.56 -28.02 6.81
CA VAL A 141 18.96 -27.62 6.96
C VAL A 141 19.86 -28.33 5.95
N ALA A 142 19.62 -29.62 5.69
CA ALA A 142 20.39 -30.39 4.70
C ALA A 142 20.16 -29.90 3.26
N ASP A 143 18.91 -29.59 2.90
CA ASP A 143 18.53 -29.07 1.59
C ASP A 143 19.12 -27.68 1.34
N SER A 144 19.17 -26.83 2.38
CA SER A 144 19.66 -25.46 2.25
C SER A 144 21.19 -25.35 2.24
N MET A 145 21.90 -26.15 3.04
CA MET A 145 23.37 -26.09 3.12
C MET A 145 24.10 -26.91 2.06
N GLY A 146 23.42 -27.82 1.36
CA GLY A 146 24.01 -28.68 0.32
C GLY A 146 24.99 -29.75 0.86
N SER A 147 25.54 -30.58 -0.04
CA SER A 147 26.32 -31.78 0.32
C SER A 147 27.76 -31.53 0.82
N GLU A 148 28.25 -30.30 0.80
CA GLU A 148 29.65 -29.96 1.14
C GLU A 148 29.85 -29.59 2.63
N PHE A 149 28.78 -29.49 3.42
CA PHE A 149 28.86 -29.05 4.82
C PHE A 149 28.89 -30.23 5.79
N SER A 150 30.02 -30.42 6.49
CA SER A 150 30.17 -31.43 7.55
C SER A 150 29.96 -30.82 8.93
N LEU A 151 29.04 -31.37 9.71
CA LEU A 151 28.81 -30.99 11.10
C LEU A 151 29.77 -31.74 12.03
N ASN A 152 30.33 -31.03 13.01
CA ASN A 152 31.07 -31.67 14.10
C ASN A 152 30.08 -32.18 15.16
N PRO A 153 30.14 -33.47 15.56
CA PRO A 153 29.22 -34.01 16.55
C PRO A 153 29.45 -33.40 17.93
N TYR A 154 28.37 -33.20 18.68
CA TYR A 154 28.44 -32.75 20.07
C TYR A 154 28.64 -33.93 21.02
N THR A 155 29.66 -33.85 21.89
CA THR A 155 30.03 -34.90 22.86
C THR A 155 29.98 -34.44 24.33
N GLY A 156 29.39 -33.27 24.60
CA GLY A 156 29.29 -32.71 25.94
C GLY A 156 28.06 -33.21 26.74
N PRO A 157 27.88 -32.75 27.99
CA PRO A 157 26.71 -33.07 28.80
C PRO A 157 25.44 -32.44 28.21
N LEU A 158 24.31 -33.12 28.38
CA LEU A 158 22.97 -32.64 27.98
C LEU A 158 22.13 -32.31 29.22
N PRO A 159 21.30 -31.25 29.19
CA PRO A 159 21.27 -30.21 28.15
C PRO A 159 22.55 -29.35 28.18
N PRO A 160 22.97 -28.78 27.03
CA PRO A 160 24.21 -28.02 26.95
C PRO A 160 24.16 -26.79 27.88
N GLY A 161 25.22 -26.59 28.67
CA GLY A 161 25.33 -25.44 29.58
C GLY A 161 24.62 -25.59 30.93
N TYR A 162 24.11 -26.78 31.26
CA TYR A 162 23.52 -27.05 32.59
C TYR A 162 24.57 -26.96 33.71
N LEU A 163 24.30 -26.08 34.68
CA LEU A 163 25.06 -25.91 35.91
C LEU A 163 24.19 -26.40 37.09
N PRO A 164 24.53 -27.54 37.74
CA PRO A 164 23.72 -28.11 38.83
C PRO A 164 23.57 -27.19 40.04
N ASP A 165 24.56 -26.32 40.27
CA ASP A 165 24.62 -25.41 41.42
C ASP A 165 23.94 -24.06 41.14
N ASP A 166 23.57 -23.76 39.89
CA ASP A 166 22.85 -22.55 39.53
C ASP A 166 21.35 -22.82 39.50
N PRO A 167 20.56 -22.26 40.42
CA PRO A 167 19.14 -22.55 40.48
C PRO A 167 18.36 -21.97 39.28
N THR A 168 18.96 -21.08 38.48
CA THR A 168 18.39 -20.56 37.21
C THR A 168 18.71 -21.42 35.99
N SER A 169 19.53 -22.46 36.16
CA SER A 169 19.94 -23.36 35.09
C SER A 169 18.92 -24.48 34.88
N ASP A 170 18.48 -24.65 33.64
CA ASP A 170 17.44 -25.61 33.26
C ASP A 170 17.97 -27.06 33.24
N PRO A 171 17.41 -27.97 34.06
CA PRO A 171 17.82 -29.38 34.07
C PRO A 171 17.45 -30.16 32.79
N GLY A 172 16.63 -29.60 31.90
CA GLY A 172 16.39 -30.08 30.53
C GLY A 172 15.47 -31.28 30.36
N PHE A 173 15.39 -32.16 31.36
CA PHE A 173 14.68 -33.45 31.29
C PHE A 173 13.49 -33.54 32.26
N THR A 174 12.96 -32.41 32.69
CA THR A 174 11.78 -32.34 33.56
C THR A 174 10.62 -31.68 32.84
N ARG A 175 9.40 -32.05 33.24
CA ARG A 175 8.20 -31.28 32.90
C ARG A 175 8.34 -29.87 33.46
N LEU A 176 7.91 -28.88 32.67
CA LEU A 176 7.91 -27.49 33.08
C LEU A 176 6.50 -27.10 33.52
N LEU A 177 6.39 -26.59 34.75
CA LEU A 177 5.22 -25.86 35.23
C LEU A 177 5.34 -24.37 34.86
N PRO A 178 4.28 -23.55 35.05
CA PRO A 178 4.33 -22.15 34.68
C PRO A 178 5.51 -21.38 35.27
N ASN A 179 5.78 -21.56 36.57
CA ASN A 179 6.91 -20.88 37.23
C ASN A 179 8.27 -21.37 36.72
N ASP A 180 8.41 -22.67 36.44
CA ASP A 180 9.64 -23.24 35.88
C ASP A 180 9.87 -22.76 34.45
N TYR A 181 8.80 -22.65 33.65
CA TYR A 181 8.87 -22.14 32.29
C TYR A 181 9.26 -20.65 32.27
N LEU A 182 8.63 -19.82 33.12
CA LEU A 182 9.00 -18.42 33.28
C LEU A 182 10.48 -18.28 33.61
N ARG A 183 10.95 -19.04 34.60
CA ARG A 183 12.33 -18.96 35.07
C ARG A 183 13.34 -19.45 34.02
N TYR A 184 13.18 -20.69 33.56
CA TYR A 184 14.18 -21.36 32.74
C TYR A 184 14.18 -20.91 31.28
N ARG A 185 13.02 -20.49 30.77
CA ARG A 185 12.87 -20.09 29.36
C ARG A 185 12.73 -18.59 29.19
N LEU A 186 11.69 -17.98 29.77
CA LEU A 186 11.35 -16.58 29.49
C LEU A 186 12.36 -15.61 30.09
N GLU A 187 12.56 -15.65 31.42
CA GLU A 187 13.44 -14.73 32.15
C GLU A 187 14.90 -14.92 31.74
N ASN A 188 15.34 -16.17 31.56
CA ASN A 188 16.66 -16.48 31.06
C ASN A 188 16.91 -15.88 29.65
N GLN A 189 15.90 -15.90 28.77
CA GLN A 189 16.02 -15.29 27.45
C GLN A 189 16.07 -13.76 27.52
N ILE A 190 15.28 -13.13 28.41
CA ILE A 190 15.37 -11.69 28.67
C ILE A 190 16.76 -11.32 29.17
N ALA A 191 17.31 -12.06 30.14
CA ALA A 191 18.65 -11.83 30.66
C ALA A 191 19.72 -11.97 29.57
N THR A 192 19.58 -12.98 28.70
CA THR A 192 20.46 -13.20 27.55
C THR A 192 20.42 -12.00 26.60
N TYR A 193 19.25 -11.57 26.12
CA TYR A 193 19.13 -10.42 25.23
C TYR A 193 19.59 -9.11 25.87
N THR A 194 19.35 -8.93 27.17
CA THR A 194 19.83 -7.76 27.91
C THR A 194 21.35 -7.72 27.98
N SER A 195 22.00 -8.88 28.16
CA SER A 195 23.46 -8.99 28.12
C SER A 195 24.03 -8.77 26.71
N GLU A 196 23.37 -9.29 25.68
CA GLU A 196 23.74 -9.12 24.27
C GLU A 196 23.62 -7.66 23.81
N LEU A 197 22.69 -6.90 24.37
CA LEU A 197 22.50 -5.47 24.07
C LEU A 197 23.69 -4.59 24.50
N ALA A 198 24.42 -5.00 25.55
CA ALA A 198 25.49 -4.19 26.13
C ALA A 198 26.74 -4.07 25.23
N ASP A 199 27.05 -5.09 24.43
CA ASP A 199 28.25 -5.12 23.58
C ASP A 199 28.12 -4.22 22.32
N PRO A 200 27.03 -4.28 21.54
CA PRO A 200 26.76 -3.36 20.43
C PRO A 200 26.72 -1.89 20.86
N GLN A 201 26.13 -1.58 22.02
CA GLN A 201 26.07 -0.22 22.54
C GLN A 201 27.46 0.34 22.88
N LYS A 202 28.30 -0.45 23.58
CA LYS A 202 29.68 -0.06 23.89
C LYS A 202 30.51 0.12 22.62
N ARG A 203 30.36 -0.77 21.64
CA ARG A 203 31.05 -0.68 20.34
C ARG A 203 30.62 0.55 19.55
N ARG A 204 29.33 0.88 19.52
CA ARG A 204 28.80 2.06 18.84
C ARG A 204 29.43 3.35 19.39
N VAL A 205 29.48 3.49 20.70
CA VAL A 205 30.08 4.67 21.37
C VAL A 205 31.59 4.72 21.11
N PHE A 206 32.30 3.60 21.29
CA PHE A 206 33.74 3.51 21.02
C PHE A 206 34.08 3.93 19.58
N LEU A 207 33.25 3.51 18.61
CA LEU A 207 33.46 3.82 17.20
C LEU A 207 33.10 5.25 16.81
N GLN A 208 32.04 5.81 17.37
CA GLN A 208 31.70 7.22 17.16
C GLN A 208 32.84 8.12 17.66
N VAL A 209 33.39 7.80 18.84
CA VAL A 209 34.57 8.49 19.38
C VAL A 209 35.78 8.27 18.46
N GLY A 210 36.04 7.03 18.02
CA GLY A 210 37.13 6.72 17.10
C GLY A 210 37.04 7.47 15.76
N LEU A 211 35.84 7.62 15.20
CA LEU A 211 35.59 8.36 13.96
C LEU A 211 35.82 9.86 14.15
N LEU A 212 35.36 10.43 15.27
CA LEU A 212 35.59 11.84 15.60
C LEU A 212 37.09 12.13 15.82
N VAL A 213 37.79 11.23 16.51
CA VAL A 213 39.24 11.34 16.73
C VAL A 213 40.02 11.24 15.41
N THR A 214 39.71 10.27 14.55
CA THR A 214 40.41 10.09 13.25
C THR A 214 40.06 11.18 12.24
N GLY A 215 38.80 11.64 12.20
CA GLY A 215 38.38 12.78 11.40
C GLY A 215 39.02 14.09 11.86
N GLY A 216 39.04 14.34 13.17
CA GLY A 216 39.72 15.50 13.77
C GLY A 216 41.24 15.48 13.53
N LEU A 217 41.87 14.31 13.65
CA LEU A 217 43.29 14.13 13.35
C LEU A 217 43.59 14.38 11.87
N SER A 218 42.71 13.95 10.96
CA SER A 218 42.86 14.21 9.51
C SER A 218 42.85 15.70 9.20
N LEU A 219 41.92 16.45 9.81
CA LEU A 219 41.81 17.90 9.64
C LEU A 219 43.01 18.63 10.25
N LEU A 220 43.48 18.20 11.42
CA LEU A 220 44.65 18.75 12.09
C LEU A 220 45.93 18.53 11.27
N LEU A 221 46.14 17.30 10.75
CA LEU A 221 47.29 16.97 9.90
C LEU A 221 47.28 17.78 8.60
N ALA A 222 46.11 17.97 7.99
CA ALA A 222 45.95 18.79 6.80
C ALA A 222 46.20 20.29 7.06
N ALA A 223 45.80 20.79 8.24
CA ALA A 223 45.97 22.19 8.64
C ALA A 223 47.43 22.54 8.97
N ILE A 224 48.19 21.63 9.58
CA ILE A 224 49.62 21.82 9.88
C ILE A 224 50.44 21.86 8.58
N GLY A 225 50.04 21.11 7.55
CA GLY A 225 50.65 21.14 6.23
C GLY A 225 52.06 20.54 6.16
N GLY A 226 52.70 20.64 4.99
CA GLY A 226 54.08 20.19 4.77
C GLY A 226 54.24 18.67 4.65
N GLN A 227 55.27 18.10 5.29
CA GLN A 227 55.62 16.67 5.18
C GLN A 227 54.58 15.73 5.82
N LEU A 228 53.64 16.27 6.61
CA LEU A 228 52.59 15.51 7.30
C LEU A 228 51.34 15.27 6.43
N ASN A 229 51.22 15.94 5.28
CA ASN A 229 50.07 15.78 4.37
C ASN A 229 49.90 14.33 3.88
N ALA A 230 50.99 13.57 3.73
CA ALA A 230 50.92 12.18 3.32
C ALA A 230 50.20 11.28 4.36
N TRP A 231 50.22 11.68 5.64
CA TRP A 231 49.55 10.96 6.73
C TRP A 231 48.04 11.18 6.77
N VAL A 232 47.53 12.21 6.09
CA VAL A 232 46.08 12.44 5.91
C VAL A 232 45.43 11.23 5.22
N ALA A 233 46.12 10.61 4.27
CA ALA A 233 45.62 9.41 3.60
C ALA A 233 45.46 8.22 4.58
N VAL A 234 46.38 8.08 5.54
CA VAL A 234 46.29 7.02 6.58
C VAL A 234 45.12 7.29 7.51
N SER A 235 44.94 8.52 7.98
CA SER A 235 43.86 8.88 8.90
C SER A 235 42.48 8.84 8.23
N VAL A 236 42.38 9.25 6.96
CA VAL A 236 41.16 9.13 6.14
C VAL A 236 40.82 7.67 5.87
N PHE A 237 41.82 6.83 5.58
CA PHE A 237 41.59 5.39 5.40
C PHE A 237 41.21 4.69 6.70
N ALA A 238 41.80 5.07 7.84
CA ALA A 238 41.37 4.60 9.15
C ALA A 238 39.92 5.00 9.43
N ALA A 239 39.52 6.24 9.11
CA ALA A 239 38.13 6.68 9.19
C ALA A 239 37.22 5.89 8.23
N ALA A 240 37.62 5.64 6.99
CA ALA A 240 36.88 4.84 6.02
C ALA A 240 36.77 3.36 6.44
N GLY A 241 37.80 2.80 7.07
CA GLY A 241 37.79 1.46 7.65
C GLY A 241 36.85 1.35 8.85
N LEU A 242 36.86 2.36 9.74
CA LEU A 242 35.89 2.48 10.84
C LEU A 242 34.47 2.63 10.30
N ILE A 243 34.27 3.41 9.22
CA ILE A 243 32.99 3.55 8.51
C ILE A 243 32.59 2.24 7.83
N SER A 244 33.50 1.48 7.22
CA SER A 244 33.15 0.19 6.60
C SER A 244 32.90 -0.91 7.64
N TRP A 245 33.44 -0.76 8.85
CA TRP A 245 33.09 -1.59 10.01
C TRP A 245 31.74 -1.16 10.62
N LEU A 246 31.41 0.13 10.54
CA LEU A 246 30.09 0.72 10.75
C LEU A 246 29.23 0.54 9.50
N GLU A 247 28.61 -0.61 9.26
CA GLU A 247 27.28 -0.50 8.64
C GLU A 247 26.36 0.06 9.73
N PRO A 248 26.13 1.39 9.82
CA PRO A 248 25.47 1.98 11.00
C PRO A 248 24.03 1.45 11.09
N ARG A 249 23.46 1.11 9.92
CA ARG A 249 22.16 0.47 9.76
C ARG A 249 22.07 -0.91 10.41
N GLN A 250 23.16 -1.68 10.50
CA GLN A 250 23.11 -3.00 11.14
C GLN A 250 23.18 -2.90 12.67
N LEU A 251 24.00 -2.00 13.23
CA LEU A 251 24.09 -1.80 14.68
C LEU A 251 22.80 -1.17 15.24
N ASP A 252 22.28 -0.13 14.57
CA ASP A 252 21.04 0.52 15.00
C ASP A 252 19.84 -0.43 14.86
N SER A 253 19.79 -1.24 13.79
CA SER A 253 18.77 -2.28 13.62
C SER A 253 18.91 -3.40 14.66
N ALA A 254 20.12 -3.87 14.97
CA ALA A 254 20.33 -4.91 15.97
C ALA A 254 19.93 -4.45 17.39
N ILE A 255 20.29 -3.22 17.76
CA ILE A 255 19.89 -2.60 19.04
C ILE A 255 18.37 -2.44 19.10
N SER A 256 17.76 -1.94 18.03
CA SER A 256 16.30 -1.79 17.95
C SER A 256 15.58 -3.14 18.06
N ASN A 257 16.06 -4.17 17.37
CA ASN A 257 15.45 -5.50 17.38
C ASN A 257 15.55 -6.15 18.76
N LEU A 258 16.72 -6.10 19.41
CA LEU A 258 16.90 -6.63 20.78
C LEU A 258 16.00 -5.90 21.78
N ASN A 259 15.90 -4.57 21.70
CA ASN A 259 15.00 -3.81 22.57
C ASN A 259 13.53 -4.20 22.38
N GLN A 260 13.09 -4.42 21.13
CA GLN A 260 11.73 -4.86 20.83
C GLN A 260 11.45 -6.26 21.39
N LEU A 261 12.40 -7.19 21.29
CA LEU A 261 12.26 -8.54 21.84
C LEU A 261 12.20 -8.53 23.37
N ILE A 262 13.08 -7.76 24.02
CA ILE A 262 13.07 -7.59 25.48
C ILE A 262 11.73 -7.01 25.93
N MET A 263 11.23 -5.99 25.23
CA MET A 263 9.94 -5.39 25.53
C MET A 263 8.78 -6.36 25.35
N GLY A 264 8.75 -7.10 24.23
CA GLY A 264 7.73 -8.11 23.96
C GLY A 264 7.69 -9.20 25.03
N LEU A 265 8.84 -9.75 25.41
CA LEU A 265 8.94 -10.78 26.45
C LEU A 265 8.56 -10.24 27.85
N ASN A 266 8.94 -9.00 28.18
CA ASN A 266 8.51 -8.37 29.42
C ASN A 266 6.99 -8.16 29.46
N ILE A 267 6.35 -7.79 28.35
CA ILE A 267 4.88 -7.68 28.29
C ILE A 267 4.22 -9.03 28.60
N VAL A 268 4.73 -10.12 28.03
CA VAL A 268 4.21 -11.47 28.29
C VAL A 268 4.39 -11.85 29.77
N LYS A 269 5.58 -11.56 30.33
CA LYS A 269 5.89 -11.79 31.75
C LYS A 269 4.95 -11.00 32.68
N ASP A 270 4.85 -9.69 32.47
CA ASP A 270 4.08 -8.77 33.30
C ASP A 270 2.60 -9.13 33.27
N ARG A 271 2.09 -9.61 32.12
CA ARG A 271 0.72 -10.12 32.01
C ARG A 271 0.50 -11.36 32.86
N TRP A 272 1.39 -12.35 32.78
CA TRP A 272 1.24 -13.55 33.62
C TRP A 272 1.31 -13.21 35.12
N GLN A 273 2.22 -12.30 35.50
CA GLN A 273 2.40 -11.87 36.88
C GLN A 273 1.23 -11.01 37.40
N SER A 274 0.45 -10.37 36.53
CA SER A 274 -0.71 -9.57 36.93
C SER A 274 -1.99 -10.38 37.14
N LEU A 275 -2.03 -11.64 36.66
CA LEU A 275 -3.16 -12.54 36.89
C LEU A 275 -3.25 -12.97 38.36
N GLY A 276 -4.46 -12.98 38.91
CA GLY A 276 -4.75 -13.55 40.23
C GLY A 276 -4.49 -15.07 40.26
N ALA A 277 -4.28 -15.64 41.45
CA ALA A 277 -4.03 -17.08 41.60
C ALA A 277 -5.18 -17.97 41.09
N ASP A 278 -6.41 -17.45 41.12
CA ASP A 278 -7.62 -18.05 40.57
C ASP A 278 -7.73 -17.95 39.03
N GLN A 279 -6.93 -17.06 38.43
CA GLN A 279 -6.89 -16.80 36.99
C GLN A 279 -5.74 -17.52 36.26
N HIS A 280 -4.86 -18.22 36.99
CA HIS A 280 -3.79 -19.07 36.43
C HIS A 280 -4.37 -20.36 35.85
N THR A 281 -5.17 -20.21 34.80
CA THR A 281 -5.79 -21.33 34.11
C THR A 281 -4.80 -21.98 33.13
N PRO A 282 -5.00 -23.26 32.79
CA PRO A 282 -4.18 -23.92 31.77
C PRO A 282 -4.27 -23.27 30.39
N GLU A 283 -5.38 -22.60 30.08
CA GLU A 283 -5.53 -21.80 28.86
C GLU A 283 -4.59 -20.59 28.87
N GLU A 284 -4.53 -19.85 29.98
CA GLU A 284 -3.57 -18.76 30.12
C GLU A 284 -2.13 -19.26 30.12
N TYR A 285 -1.87 -20.48 30.63
CA TYR A 285 -0.54 -21.07 30.57
C TYR A 285 -0.13 -21.44 29.14
N PHE A 286 -1.05 -22.01 28.36
CA PHE A 286 -0.84 -22.25 26.93
C PHE A 286 -0.53 -20.96 26.18
N LYS A 287 -1.31 -19.90 26.43
CA LYS A 287 -1.10 -18.56 25.87
C LYS A 287 0.30 -18.03 26.21
N LEU A 288 0.71 -18.11 27.48
CA LEU A 288 2.05 -17.72 27.93
C LEU A 288 3.15 -18.40 27.10
N VAL A 289 3.08 -19.73 26.99
CA VAL A 289 4.10 -20.53 26.28
C VAL A 289 4.14 -20.20 24.79
N VAL A 290 2.99 -20.21 24.11
CA VAL A 290 2.92 -19.97 22.65
C VAL A 290 3.41 -18.57 22.29
N ALA A 291 2.98 -17.54 23.03
CA ALA A 291 3.40 -16.18 22.74
C ALA A 291 4.90 -15.96 23.01
N THR A 292 5.43 -16.55 24.09
CA THR A 292 6.86 -16.49 24.40
C THR A 292 7.69 -17.12 23.28
N GLU A 293 7.35 -18.34 22.88
CA GLU A 293 8.06 -19.06 21.82
C GLU A 293 7.93 -18.37 20.46
N ARG A 294 6.78 -17.78 20.13
CA ARG A 294 6.57 -17.03 18.88
C ARG A 294 7.40 -15.74 18.83
N ILE A 295 7.48 -15.00 19.95
CA ILE A 295 8.33 -13.80 20.05
C ILE A 295 9.80 -14.16 19.84
N ILE A 296 10.28 -15.20 20.54
CA ILE A 296 11.67 -15.67 20.40
C ILE A 296 11.95 -16.12 18.96
N TRP A 297 11.03 -16.86 18.34
CA TRP A 297 11.17 -17.36 16.97
C TRP A 297 11.21 -16.23 15.92
N SER A 298 10.40 -15.18 16.10
CA SER A 298 10.33 -14.05 15.17
C SER A 298 11.69 -13.37 14.94
N HIS A 299 12.59 -13.42 15.93
CA HIS A 299 13.96 -12.89 15.83
C HIS A 299 14.78 -13.63 14.76
N TYR A 300 14.64 -14.95 14.69
CA TYR A 300 15.48 -15.81 13.87
C TYR A 300 14.91 -16.03 12.46
N ASN A 301 13.62 -15.78 12.24
CA ASN A 301 12.94 -16.09 10.97
C ASN A 301 12.77 -14.90 9.99
N LYS A 302 13.44 -13.75 10.20
CA LYS A 302 13.37 -12.52 9.36
C LYS A 302 11.96 -11.94 9.08
N HIS A 303 10.89 -12.47 9.68
CA HIS A 303 9.51 -12.00 9.53
C HIS A 303 9.10 -11.17 10.76
N GLY A 304 9.48 -9.88 10.79
CA GLY A 304 9.21 -8.98 11.92
C GLY A 304 7.73 -8.70 12.23
N SER A 305 6.79 -9.16 11.40
CA SER A 305 5.34 -8.98 11.60
C SER A 305 4.70 -9.94 12.61
N GLU A 306 5.38 -11.02 13.00
CA GLU A 306 4.81 -12.06 13.89
C GLU A 306 4.88 -11.70 15.38
N MET A 307 5.85 -10.88 15.77
CA MET A 307 6.10 -10.49 17.17
C MET A 307 4.92 -9.74 17.81
N TRP A 308 4.35 -8.75 17.11
CA TRP A 308 3.23 -7.97 17.63
C TRP A 308 1.90 -8.73 17.55
N ARG A 309 1.72 -9.62 16.58
CA ARG A 309 0.55 -10.53 16.53
C ARG A 309 0.52 -11.47 17.74
N ALA A 310 1.67 -11.99 18.15
CA ALA A 310 1.79 -12.83 19.35
C ALA A 310 1.37 -12.10 20.63
N VAL A 311 1.77 -10.83 20.76
CA VAL A 311 1.42 -9.96 21.89
C VAL A 311 -0.04 -9.50 21.84
N ASP A 312 -0.61 -9.31 20.64
CA ASP A 312 -1.99 -8.90 20.42
C ASP A 312 -2.99 -10.05 20.68
N GLU A 313 -2.66 -11.28 20.25
CA GLU A 313 -3.43 -12.50 20.56
C GLU A 313 -3.50 -12.79 22.07
N LEU A 314 -2.47 -12.40 22.84
CA LEU A 314 -2.53 -12.44 24.30
C LEU A 314 -3.52 -11.42 24.87
N ARG A 315 -3.64 -10.24 24.25
CA ARG A 315 -4.44 -9.12 24.76
C ARG A 315 -5.92 -9.20 24.33
N GLY A 316 -6.26 -10.03 23.34
CA GLY A 316 -7.61 -10.21 22.82
C GLY A 316 -8.31 -11.52 23.20
N HIS A 317 -9.64 -11.48 23.31
CA HIS A 317 -10.50 -12.67 23.19
C HIS A 317 -10.57 -13.09 21.71
N SER A 318 -9.48 -13.64 21.16
CA SER A 318 -9.52 -14.19 19.80
C SER A 318 -10.21 -15.56 19.83
N ARG A 319 -11.38 -15.65 19.18
CA ARG A 319 -12.07 -16.93 18.91
C ARG A 319 -11.21 -17.87 18.07
N ASP A 320 -10.28 -17.36 17.27
CA ASP A 320 -9.45 -18.17 16.37
C ASP A 320 -8.39 -19.00 17.12
N ALA A 321 -7.85 -18.47 18.24
CA ALA A 321 -6.98 -19.24 19.12
C ALA A 321 -7.77 -20.29 19.92
N LEU A 322 -9.04 -20.01 20.22
CA LEU A 322 -9.95 -20.96 20.86
C LEU A 322 -10.34 -22.11 19.92
N ASP A 323 -10.47 -21.84 18.62
CA ASP A 323 -10.72 -22.86 17.60
C ASP A 323 -9.49 -23.76 17.38
N GLU A 324 -8.26 -23.21 17.41
CA GLU A 324 -7.02 -24.03 17.46
C GLU A 324 -6.93 -24.88 18.75
N VAL A 325 -7.37 -24.32 19.89
CA VAL A 325 -7.45 -25.01 21.20
C VAL A 325 -8.56 -26.07 21.23
N GLN A 326 -9.65 -25.90 20.50
CA GLN A 326 -10.72 -26.90 20.36
C GLN A 326 -10.34 -28.05 19.43
N HIS A 327 -9.46 -27.81 18.45
CA HIS A 327 -8.91 -28.85 17.59
C HIS A 327 -7.84 -29.72 18.28
N LEU A 328 -7.24 -29.26 19.38
CA LEU A 328 -6.41 -30.07 20.28
C LEU A 328 -7.26 -30.63 21.43
N SER A 329 -8.09 -31.63 21.11
CA SER A 329 -9.03 -32.27 22.02
C SER A 329 -8.35 -33.03 23.17
N ALA A 330 -7.84 -32.32 24.19
CA ALA A 330 -7.40 -32.91 25.47
C ALA A 330 -7.42 -31.95 26.68
N VAL A 331 -7.95 -30.72 26.57
CA VAL A 331 -7.86 -29.71 27.65
C VAL A 331 -8.93 -29.86 28.76
N ALA A 332 -9.85 -30.82 28.65
CA ALA A 332 -11.00 -30.92 29.56
C ALA A 332 -10.71 -31.56 30.95
N ALA A 333 -9.46 -31.86 31.33
CA ALA A 333 -9.17 -32.51 32.61
C ALA A 333 -7.85 -32.03 33.25
N LEU A 334 -7.85 -30.82 33.82
CA LEU A 334 -6.74 -30.31 34.63
C LEU A 334 -7.18 -30.20 36.09
N PRO A 335 -6.56 -30.93 37.04
CA PRO A 335 -6.86 -30.80 38.46
C PRO A 335 -6.23 -29.52 39.03
N ALA A 336 -6.98 -28.82 39.88
CA ALA A 336 -6.51 -27.65 40.61
C ALA A 336 -5.32 -28.00 41.54
N GLU A 337 -4.31 -27.13 41.61
CA GLU A 337 -3.21 -27.25 42.57
C GLU A 337 -3.69 -27.11 44.02
N PRO A 338 -3.15 -27.87 44.98
CA PRO A 338 -3.30 -27.59 46.39
C PRO A 338 -2.38 -26.41 46.79
N ALA A 339 -2.92 -25.52 47.63
CA ALA A 339 -2.24 -24.32 48.11
C ALA A 339 -0.84 -24.63 48.72
N PRO A 340 0.17 -23.77 48.46
CA PRO A 340 1.51 -23.98 49.02
C PRO A 340 1.50 -23.82 50.54
N ALA A 341 2.13 -24.76 51.24
CA ALA A 341 2.41 -24.66 52.67
C ALA A 341 3.35 -23.48 52.93
N GLN A 342 2.99 -22.64 53.91
CA GLN A 342 3.83 -21.54 54.39
C GLN A 342 5.17 -22.06 54.92
N PRO A 343 6.31 -21.50 54.51
CA PRO A 343 7.56 -21.69 55.24
C PRO A 343 7.61 -20.77 56.45
N ASP A 344 8.02 -21.35 57.58
CA ASP A 344 8.32 -20.70 58.85
C ASP A 344 9.11 -19.39 58.67
N THR A 345 8.57 -18.31 59.24
CA THR A 345 9.24 -17.02 59.35
C THR A 345 10.31 -17.07 60.43
N GLY A 346 11.58 -16.97 60.04
CA GLY A 346 12.70 -16.67 60.92
C GLY A 346 13.41 -15.39 60.48
N ASP A 347 13.15 -14.32 61.23
CA ASP A 347 14.01 -13.17 61.54
C ASP A 347 14.72 -12.39 60.39
N ILE A 348 14.22 -11.18 60.09
CA ILE A 348 14.90 -9.86 60.32
C ILE A 348 14.24 -8.73 59.48
N GLU A 349 14.01 -7.61 60.17
CA GLU A 349 13.39 -6.33 59.79
C GLU A 349 14.07 -5.56 58.63
N ILE A 350 13.30 -4.67 57.95
CA ILE A 350 13.44 -3.19 58.07
C ILE A 350 12.32 -2.45 57.28
N VAL A 351 11.44 -1.81 58.07
CA VAL A 351 10.84 -0.46 57.99
C VAL A 351 10.21 0.04 56.68
N ALA A 352 8.87 0.08 56.67
CA ALA A 352 8.08 1.03 55.87
C ALA A 352 7.54 2.16 56.77
N ALA A 353 7.83 3.40 56.39
CA ALA A 353 7.39 4.61 57.10
C ALA A 353 5.95 5.01 56.71
N LYS A 354 5.17 5.33 57.75
CA LYS A 354 3.83 5.94 57.76
C LYS A 354 3.73 7.22 56.91
N ILE A 355 2.60 7.39 56.22
CA ILE A 355 1.92 8.69 56.19
C ILE A 355 0.47 8.51 56.64
N VAL A 356 0.08 9.43 57.53
CA VAL A 356 -1.06 9.47 58.42
C VAL A 356 -2.31 9.99 57.71
N SER A 357 -3.43 9.30 57.87
CA SER A 357 -4.77 9.84 57.68
C SER A 357 -5.24 10.55 58.96
N ILE A 358 -5.85 11.72 58.83
CA ILE A 358 -6.64 12.34 59.91
C ILE A 358 -8.12 12.06 59.62
N ALA A 359 -8.76 11.45 60.61
CA ALA A 359 -10.17 11.11 60.73
C ALA A 359 -11.03 12.38 60.99
N GLU A 360 -12.35 12.34 60.85
CA GLU A 360 -13.34 12.05 61.90
C GLU A 360 -14.73 12.52 61.36
N ASN A 361 -15.92 12.07 61.74
CA ASN A 361 -16.40 11.16 62.78
C ASN A 361 -17.90 10.84 62.55
N GLY A 362 -18.32 9.67 63.06
CA GLY A 362 -19.64 9.39 63.66
C GLY A 362 -20.84 9.13 62.73
N THR A 363 -21.80 8.27 63.03
CA THR A 363 -22.04 7.30 64.12
C THR A 363 -23.26 6.45 63.70
N GLU A 364 -23.30 5.24 64.22
CA GLU A 364 -24.33 4.18 64.18
C GLU A 364 -25.81 4.55 63.97
N GLU A 365 -26.55 3.75 63.18
CA GLU A 365 -27.74 3.01 63.65
C GLU A 365 -28.22 1.93 62.63
N LYS A 366 -28.60 0.76 63.17
CA LYS A 366 -29.37 -0.37 62.62
C LYS A 366 -30.70 -0.41 63.42
N PRO A 367 -31.74 -1.25 63.12
CA PRO A 367 -32.06 -2.09 61.97
C PRO A 367 -33.57 -2.00 61.55
N ASP A 368 -33.96 -2.84 60.57
CA ASP A 368 -35.22 -3.61 60.48
C ASP A 368 -36.09 -3.50 59.21
N SER A 369 -36.59 -4.71 58.89
CA SER A 369 -37.70 -5.10 58.01
C SER A 369 -37.39 -5.31 56.52
N ALA A 370 -37.43 -6.59 56.15
CA ALA A 370 -37.61 -7.10 54.79
C ALA A 370 -38.87 -6.49 54.13
N PRO A 371 -38.96 -6.45 52.78
CA PRO A 371 -39.65 -7.58 52.12
C PRO A 371 -39.25 -7.86 50.65
N ALA A 372 -39.85 -8.96 50.17
CA ALA A 372 -40.32 -9.22 48.81
C ALA A 372 -39.32 -9.72 47.74
N VAL A 373 -39.48 -11.01 47.45
CA VAL A 373 -39.10 -11.67 46.20
C VAL A 373 -39.78 -10.96 45.02
N VAL A 374 -38.99 -10.42 44.09
CA VAL A 374 -39.41 -10.10 42.72
C VAL A 374 -38.45 -10.85 41.80
N GLU A 375 -39.00 -11.75 40.98
CA GLU A 375 -38.28 -12.37 39.87
C GLU A 375 -37.80 -11.28 38.91
N THR A 376 -36.48 -11.15 38.73
CA THR A 376 -35.90 -10.42 37.61
C THR A 376 -34.96 -11.33 36.84
N ALA A 377 -35.31 -11.56 35.58
CA ALA A 377 -34.55 -12.30 34.58
C ALA A 377 -33.07 -11.83 34.47
N PRO A 378 -32.15 -12.71 34.05
CA PRO A 378 -30.74 -12.34 33.86
C PRO A 378 -30.61 -11.18 32.87
N PRO A 379 -29.64 -10.26 33.09
CA PRO A 379 -29.46 -9.09 32.24
C PRO A 379 -29.11 -9.54 30.82
N ALA A 380 -29.85 -9.01 29.85
CA ALA A 380 -29.56 -9.18 28.45
C ALA A 380 -28.12 -8.72 28.15
N LEU A 381 -27.38 -9.59 27.47
CA LEU A 381 -26.08 -9.28 26.87
C LEU A 381 -26.19 -7.96 26.10
N PRO A 382 -25.24 -7.01 26.24
CA PRO A 382 -25.20 -5.85 25.38
C PRO A 382 -25.09 -6.32 23.93
N THR A 383 -26.10 -5.98 23.14
CA THR A 383 -26.11 -6.12 21.69
C THR A 383 -24.82 -5.54 21.13
N SER A 384 -24.10 -6.38 20.39
CA SER A 384 -23.05 -6.04 19.42
C SER A 384 -23.12 -4.58 18.99
N ALA A 385 -22.04 -3.83 19.22
CA ALA A 385 -21.81 -2.56 18.55
C ALA A 385 -22.10 -2.77 17.06
N ALA A 386 -23.02 -1.97 16.52
CA ALA A 386 -23.31 -1.97 15.10
C ALA A 386 -22.00 -1.63 14.36
N ALA A 387 -21.68 -2.39 13.32
CA ALA A 387 -20.64 -2.00 12.38
C ALA A 387 -20.94 -0.57 11.85
N PRO A 388 -19.93 0.29 11.67
CA PRO A 388 -20.14 1.67 11.27
C PRO A 388 -20.88 1.76 9.93
N ALA A 389 -21.81 2.71 9.82
CA ALA A 389 -22.56 2.97 8.61
C ALA A 389 -21.62 3.49 7.52
N GLN A 390 -21.37 2.69 6.48
CA GLN A 390 -20.44 3.01 5.40
C GLN A 390 -20.83 4.31 4.67
N GLY A 391 -19.95 5.32 4.70
CA GLY A 391 -20.00 6.49 3.81
C GLY A 391 -20.34 7.85 4.42
N LEU A 392 -20.42 8.00 5.75
CA LEU A 392 -20.60 9.30 6.41
C LEU A 392 -19.25 10.02 6.66
N PRO A 393 -19.19 11.37 6.63
CA PRO A 393 -17.99 12.13 7.01
C PRO A 393 -17.60 11.91 8.47
N HIS A 394 -16.29 11.91 8.75
CA HIS A 394 -15.73 11.55 10.05
C HIS A 394 -15.58 12.76 10.99
N ALA A 395 -16.16 12.68 12.20
CA ALA A 395 -16.09 13.73 13.22
C ALA A 395 -15.36 13.25 14.48
N PHE A 396 -14.22 13.86 14.77
CA PHE A 396 -13.42 13.56 15.96
C PHE A 396 -13.78 14.48 17.13
N VAL A 397 -13.99 13.90 18.30
CA VAL A 397 -14.38 14.59 19.54
C VAL A 397 -13.19 14.73 20.48
N VAL A 398 -12.74 15.98 20.62
CA VAL A 398 -11.68 16.39 21.55
C VAL A 398 -12.32 16.86 22.84
N MET A 399 -12.25 16.03 23.89
CA MET A 399 -12.86 16.35 25.18
C MET A 399 -12.16 15.64 26.35
N PRO A 400 -12.33 16.12 27.59
CA PRO A 400 -11.87 15.38 28.76
C PRO A 400 -12.67 14.08 28.97
N PHE A 401 -12.07 13.07 29.61
CA PHE A 401 -12.74 11.82 29.98
C PHE A 401 -13.28 11.80 31.42
N GLY A 402 -14.35 11.04 31.66
CA GLY A 402 -14.86 10.78 32.99
C GLY A 402 -15.44 12.01 33.71
N ARG A 403 -15.46 11.95 35.03
CA ARG A 403 -15.91 13.06 35.88
C ARG A 403 -14.76 13.96 36.26
N LYS A 404 -14.87 15.26 35.97
CA LYS A 404 -13.85 16.25 36.34
C LYS A 404 -14.49 17.50 36.94
N GLN A 405 -13.74 18.19 37.79
CA GLN A 405 -14.15 19.48 38.33
C GLN A 405 -13.84 20.61 37.34
N GLY A 406 -14.81 21.48 37.13
CA GLY A 406 -14.65 22.73 36.39
C GLY A 406 -13.99 23.82 37.20
N SER A 407 -13.64 24.92 36.52
CA SER A 407 -12.99 26.10 37.12
C SER A 407 -13.86 26.78 38.19
N ASP A 408 -15.17 26.53 38.18
CA ASP A 408 -16.15 27.00 39.17
C ASP A 408 -16.39 26.00 40.32
N GLY A 409 -15.62 24.90 40.36
CA GLY A 409 -15.73 23.84 41.38
C GLY A 409 -16.86 22.84 41.15
N ARG A 410 -17.65 22.98 40.09
CA ARG A 410 -18.73 22.03 39.76
C ARG A 410 -18.17 20.78 39.11
N TRP A 411 -18.76 19.62 39.42
CA TRP A 411 -18.45 18.38 38.74
C TRP A 411 -19.18 18.31 37.40
N LEU A 412 -18.46 17.93 36.34
CA LEU A 412 -18.96 17.66 34.99
C LEU A 412 -18.72 16.19 34.66
N ASP A 413 -19.73 15.53 34.09
CA ASP A 413 -19.72 14.12 33.68
C ASP A 413 -19.56 14.04 32.17
N PHE A 414 -18.31 14.02 31.70
CA PHE A 414 -17.99 14.11 30.27
C PHE A 414 -18.42 12.88 29.47
N ASP A 415 -18.56 11.72 30.11
CA ASP A 415 -19.11 10.53 29.45
C ASP A 415 -20.61 10.66 29.22
N ALA A 416 -21.35 11.21 30.20
CA ALA A 416 -22.76 11.53 30.03
C ALA A 416 -22.97 12.65 29.00
N ILE A 417 -22.07 13.63 28.93
CA ILE A 417 -22.12 14.70 27.92
C ILE A 417 -21.87 14.15 26.53
N TYR A 418 -20.87 13.27 26.37
CA TYR A 418 -20.57 12.66 25.08
C TYR A 418 -21.74 11.80 24.57
N THR A 419 -22.15 10.81 25.36
CA THR A 419 -23.21 9.85 25.00
C THR A 419 -24.59 10.50 24.91
N GLY A 420 -24.88 11.46 25.79
CA GLY A 420 -26.18 12.11 25.89
C GLY A 420 -26.36 13.31 24.99
N LEU A 421 -25.31 14.06 24.62
CA LEU A 421 -25.43 15.33 23.89
C LEU A 421 -24.62 15.33 22.58
N ILE A 422 -23.30 15.10 22.65
CA ILE A 422 -22.39 15.33 21.52
C ILE A 422 -22.59 14.29 20.41
N ARG A 423 -22.49 12.99 20.74
CA ARG A 423 -22.63 11.89 19.76
C ARG A 423 -23.99 11.96 19.02
N PRO A 424 -25.14 12.04 19.71
CA PRO A 424 -26.44 12.15 19.03
C PRO A 424 -26.55 13.39 18.13
N ALA A 425 -25.93 14.51 18.49
CA ALA A 425 -25.97 15.73 17.68
C ALA A 425 -25.10 15.62 16.41
N LEU A 426 -23.94 14.95 16.49
CA LEU A 426 -23.08 14.69 15.33
C LEU A 426 -23.74 13.69 14.37
N GLU A 427 -24.31 12.60 14.90
CA GLU A 427 -25.03 11.61 14.10
C GLU A 427 -26.25 12.24 13.41
N ALA A 428 -27.02 13.08 14.13
CA ALA A 428 -28.13 13.85 13.54
C ALA A 428 -27.65 14.87 12.49
N ALA A 429 -26.41 15.37 12.60
CA ALA A 429 -25.81 16.26 11.60
C ALA A 429 -25.33 15.50 10.35
N GLY A 430 -25.30 14.17 10.39
CA GLY A 430 -24.85 13.30 9.31
C GLY A 430 -23.38 12.93 9.38
N PHE A 431 -22.78 12.92 10.57
CA PHE A 431 -21.39 12.52 10.79
C PHE A 431 -21.28 11.19 11.54
N GLU A 432 -20.18 10.49 11.30
CA GLU A 432 -19.72 9.43 12.20
C GLU A 432 -18.95 10.07 13.37
N ALA A 433 -19.47 9.90 14.60
CA ALA A 433 -18.85 10.47 15.79
C ALA A 433 -17.85 9.48 16.40
N PHE A 434 -16.63 9.98 16.62
CA PHE A 434 -15.53 9.21 17.19
C PHE A 434 -14.85 9.96 18.34
N ARG A 435 -14.69 9.30 19.48
CA ARG A 435 -13.93 9.79 20.64
C ARG A 435 -12.75 8.86 20.89
N ALA A 436 -11.61 9.39 21.30
CA ALA A 436 -10.35 8.63 21.36
C ALA A 436 -10.35 7.40 22.31
N ASP A 437 -11.33 7.25 23.20
CA ASP A 437 -11.51 6.06 24.04
C ASP A 437 -12.33 4.94 23.38
N GLU A 438 -12.91 5.19 22.21
CA GLU A 438 -13.64 4.20 21.39
C GLU A 438 -12.71 3.46 20.42
N GLU A 439 -11.47 3.93 20.28
CA GLU A 439 -10.40 3.25 19.57
C GLU A 439 -10.11 1.91 20.26
N SER A 440 -10.61 0.83 19.66
CA SER A 440 -10.47 -0.54 20.20
C SER A 440 -9.16 -1.22 19.78
N VAL A 441 -8.27 -0.50 19.08
CA VAL A 441 -7.03 -1.03 18.49
C VAL A 441 -5.82 -0.61 19.34
N SER A 442 -4.95 -1.56 19.67
CA SER A 442 -3.73 -1.33 20.46
C SER A 442 -2.65 -0.60 19.64
N GLY A 443 -2.49 0.72 19.87
CA GLY A 443 -1.49 1.60 19.24
C GLY A 443 -0.87 2.63 20.20
N ASP A 444 0.07 3.45 19.69
CA ASP A 444 0.57 4.63 20.41
C ASP A 444 -0.50 5.72 20.36
N ILE A 445 -1.18 5.94 21.49
CA ILE A 445 -2.28 6.90 21.66
C ILE A 445 -1.94 8.28 21.08
N LEU A 446 -0.67 8.71 21.15
CA LEU A 446 -0.25 9.98 20.57
C LEU A 446 -0.26 9.96 19.04
N THR A 447 0.22 8.88 18.43
CA THR A 447 0.21 8.69 16.97
C THR A 447 -1.22 8.62 16.42
N ASP A 448 -2.12 7.95 17.14
CA ASP A 448 -3.55 7.81 16.78
C ASP A 448 -4.30 9.15 16.92
N MET A 449 -4.12 9.86 18.04
CA MET A 449 -4.67 11.20 18.24
C MET A 449 -4.23 12.19 17.15
N PHE A 450 -2.93 12.24 16.81
CA PHE A 450 -2.43 13.13 15.75
C PHE A 450 -3.00 12.77 14.37
N GLN A 451 -3.20 11.47 14.10
CA GLN A 451 -3.84 11.00 12.89
C GLN A 451 -5.29 11.48 12.82
N GLU A 452 -6.06 11.34 13.90
CA GLU A 452 -7.45 11.77 13.94
C GLU A 452 -7.60 13.29 13.79
N LEU A 453 -6.73 14.07 14.44
CA LEU A 453 -6.70 15.52 14.27
C LEU A 453 -6.35 15.95 12.83
N LEU A 454 -5.59 15.15 12.10
CA LEU A 454 -5.27 15.42 10.70
C LEU A 454 -6.40 14.96 9.76
N LEU A 455 -6.91 13.75 9.96
CA LEU A 455 -7.78 13.05 9.02
C LEU A 455 -9.25 13.44 9.17
N ALA A 456 -9.72 13.69 10.39
CA ALA A 456 -11.13 14.00 10.64
C ALA A 456 -11.60 15.19 9.79
N ASP A 457 -12.78 15.01 9.19
CA ASP A 457 -13.46 16.01 8.40
C ASP A 457 -13.88 17.19 9.27
N LEU A 458 -14.32 16.88 10.50
CA LEU A 458 -14.70 17.82 11.53
C LEU A 458 -14.04 17.45 12.87
N VAL A 459 -13.59 18.46 13.62
CA VAL A 459 -13.22 18.30 15.04
C VAL A 459 -14.17 19.13 15.89
N ILE A 460 -14.80 18.52 16.89
CA ILE A 460 -15.54 19.24 17.93
C ILE A 460 -14.71 19.21 19.22
N ALA A 461 -14.44 20.39 19.78
CA ALA A 461 -13.63 20.53 20.99
C ALA A 461 -14.48 21.05 22.15
N ASP A 462 -14.51 20.30 23.26
CA ASP A 462 -15.20 20.68 24.49
C ASP A 462 -14.24 21.45 25.42
N LEU A 463 -14.50 22.75 25.57
CA LEU A 463 -13.67 23.72 26.28
C LEU A 463 -14.23 24.09 27.65
N SER A 464 -15.14 23.26 28.19
CA SER A 464 -15.82 23.51 29.47
C SER A 464 -14.87 23.61 30.66
N ILE A 465 -13.66 23.02 30.58
CA ILE A 465 -12.63 23.10 31.62
C ILE A 465 -11.24 23.38 31.02
N ASP A 466 -10.30 23.81 31.87
CA ASP A 466 -8.90 24.00 31.48
C ASP A 466 -8.13 22.68 31.42
N ASN A 467 -8.40 21.90 30.37
CA ASN A 467 -7.68 20.66 30.12
C ASN A 467 -6.52 20.89 29.13
N ALA A 468 -5.28 20.65 29.60
CA ALA A 468 -4.08 20.85 28.79
C ALA A 468 -4.07 19.99 27.51
N ASN A 469 -4.57 18.76 27.55
CA ASN A 469 -4.60 17.87 26.38
C ASN A 469 -5.56 18.41 25.31
N VAL A 470 -6.77 18.81 25.72
CA VAL A 470 -7.77 19.42 24.82
C VAL A 470 -7.20 20.67 24.13
N PHE A 471 -6.49 21.53 24.86
CA PHE A 471 -5.87 22.71 24.24
C PHE A 471 -4.73 22.36 23.29
N TYR A 472 -3.92 21.36 23.64
CA TYR A 472 -2.85 20.86 22.78
C TYR A 472 -3.41 20.32 21.46
N GLU A 473 -4.39 19.43 21.53
CA GLU A 473 -5.08 18.83 20.39
C GLU A 473 -5.76 19.89 19.51
N LEU A 474 -6.43 20.85 20.14
CA LEU A 474 -7.04 21.96 19.43
C LEU A 474 -6.00 22.84 18.70
N GLY A 475 -4.89 23.16 19.37
CA GLY A 475 -3.80 23.94 18.80
C GLY A 475 -3.16 23.24 17.61
N VAL A 476 -2.93 21.92 17.71
CA VAL A 476 -2.48 21.09 16.59
C VAL A 476 -3.47 21.17 15.43
N ARG A 477 -4.77 20.95 15.68
CA ARG A 477 -5.81 21.01 14.64
C ARG A 477 -5.84 22.37 13.95
N HIS A 478 -5.75 23.46 14.71
CA HIS A 478 -5.65 24.81 14.16
C HIS A 478 -4.42 24.98 13.25
N ALA A 479 -3.29 24.36 13.59
CA ALA A 479 -2.05 24.51 12.82
C ALA A 479 -2.03 23.70 11.53
N ILE A 480 -2.75 22.57 11.47
CA ILE A 480 -2.68 21.62 10.35
C ILE A 480 -3.89 21.68 9.40
N ARG A 481 -5.03 22.24 9.82
CA ARG A 481 -6.21 22.37 8.94
C ARG A 481 -6.85 23.76 9.03
N ARG A 482 -7.24 24.32 7.87
CA ARG A 482 -7.91 25.63 7.77
C ARG A 482 -9.35 25.58 8.25
N ARG A 483 -10.03 24.44 8.12
CA ARG A 483 -11.49 24.30 8.32
C ARG A 483 -11.88 23.10 9.18
N GLY A 484 -13.18 23.00 9.45
CA GLY A 484 -13.79 21.86 10.14
C GLY A 484 -13.42 21.78 11.62
N VAL A 485 -13.61 22.88 12.36
CA VAL A 485 -13.42 22.94 13.82
C VAL A 485 -14.62 23.63 14.44
N VAL A 486 -15.21 23.02 15.48
CA VAL A 486 -16.33 23.57 16.26
C VAL A 486 -15.94 23.57 17.72
N HIS A 487 -16.20 24.68 18.42
CA HIS A 487 -15.95 24.80 19.85
C HIS A 487 -17.26 24.73 20.62
N ILE A 488 -17.31 23.96 21.71
CA ILE A 488 -18.44 23.91 22.64
C ILE A 488 -17.97 24.15 24.08
N GLN A 489 -18.87 24.62 24.95
CA GLN A 489 -18.57 24.81 26.37
C GLN A 489 -19.83 24.80 27.24
N SER A 490 -19.67 24.52 28.53
CA SER A 490 -20.71 24.67 29.56
C SER A 490 -20.21 25.47 30.76
N GLY A 491 -21.09 26.34 31.30
CA GLY A 491 -20.92 26.96 32.62
C GLY A 491 -19.75 27.93 32.81
N ARG A 492 -19.03 28.30 31.74
CA ARG A 492 -17.76 29.01 31.84
C ARG A 492 -17.88 30.53 31.63
N SER A 493 -17.24 31.31 32.51
CA SER A 493 -17.29 32.79 32.50
C SER A 493 -16.10 33.48 31.83
N TYR A 494 -15.00 32.76 31.58
CA TYR A 494 -13.81 33.27 30.89
C TYR A 494 -13.24 32.22 29.93
N MET A 495 -12.62 32.65 28.83
CA MET A 495 -11.87 31.80 27.90
C MET A 495 -10.40 32.23 27.85
N PRO A 496 -9.44 31.31 27.62
CA PRO A 496 -8.04 31.68 27.39
C PRO A 496 -7.87 32.68 26.25
N PHE A 497 -6.89 33.58 26.39
CA PHE A 497 -6.69 34.74 25.50
C PHE A 497 -6.39 34.37 24.04
N ASP A 498 -5.84 33.20 23.75
CA ASP A 498 -5.54 32.82 22.36
C ASP A 498 -6.75 32.26 21.60
N ILE A 499 -7.84 31.91 22.31
CA ILE A 499 -9.03 31.26 21.74
C ILE A 499 -10.36 31.99 22.02
N PHE A 500 -10.37 33.05 22.84
CA PHE A 500 -11.62 33.77 23.21
C PHE A 500 -12.36 34.40 22.01
N ASN A 501 -11.64 34.75 20.94
CA ASN A 501 -12.22 35.33 19.74
C ASN A 501 -12.88 34.29 18.82
N VAL A 502 -12.76 33.00 19.13
CA VAL A 502 -13.40 31.93 18.36
C VAL A 502 -14.79 31.66 18.91
N ARG A 503 -15.78 31.62 18.02
CA ARG A 503 -17.18 31.38 18.40
C ARG A 503 -17.32 30.01 19.05
N THR A 504 -17.67 30.01 20.33
CA THR A 504 -17.90 28.80 21.14
C THR A 504 -19.38 28.64 21.45
N ILE A 505 -19.92 27.44 21.24
CA ILE A 505 -21.34 27.13 21.42
C ILE A 505 -21.60 26.74 22.88
N PRO A 506 -22.53 27.39 23.59
CA PRO A 506 -22.89 27.00 24.93
C PRO A 506 -23.80 25.76 24.93
N TYR A 507 -23.66 24.90 25.92
CA TYR A 507 -24.63 23.87 26.29
C TYR A 507 -24.86 23.85 27.81
N HIS A 508 -25.96 23.22 28.24
CA HIS A 508 -26.43 23.25 29.63
C HIS A 508 -26.24 21.90 30.32
N VAL A 509 -25.87 21.97 31.59
CA VAL A 509 -25.73 20.81 32.47
C VAL A 509 -26.55 20.99 33.74
N ASP A 510 -27.01 19.88 34.29
CA ASP A 510 -27.73 19.83 35.56
C ASP A 510 -26.79 19.99 36.76
N LYS A 511 -27.36 19.98 37.97
CA LYS A 511 -26.62 20.07 39.23
C LYS A 511 -25.64 18.92 39.48
N HIS A 512 -25.72 17.84 38.70
CA HIS A 512 -24.86 16.66 38.77
C HIS A 512 -23.82 16.62 37.64
N GLY A 513 -23.76 17.66 36.79
CA GLY A 513 -22.80 17.74 35.70
C GLY A 513 -23.17 16.96 34.45
N ARG A 514 -24.42 16.47 34.35
CA ARG A 514 -24.94 15.74 33.19
C ARG A 514 -25.71 16.69 32.28
N PRO A 515 -25.94 16.37 30.99
CA PRO A 515 -26.77 17.20 30.13
C PRO A 515 -28.13 17.53 30.76
N ASP A 516 -28.48 18.82 30.82
CA ASP A 516 -29.74 19.25 31.45
C ASP A 516 -30.94 18.79 30.62
N ALA A 517 -31.76 17.90 31.18
CA ALA A 517 -32.93 17.36 30.50
C ALA A 517 -33.91 18.43 29.98
N ALA A 518 -33.99 19.60 30.64
CA ALA A 518 -34.86 20.71 30.20
C ALA A 518 -34.35 21.42 28.93
N HIS A 519 -33.04 21.35 28.66
CA HIS A 519 -32.37 22.05 27.56
C HIS A 519 -31.75 21.10 26.53
N LEU A 520 -31.65 19.80 26.85
CA LEU A 520 -30.93 18.79 26.07
C LEU A 520 -31.30 18.80 24.59
N GLU A 521 -32.59 18.81 24.27
CA GLU A 521 -33.05 18.77 22.88
C GLU A 521 -32.71 20.06 22.12
N LYS A 522 -32.77 21.21 22.80
CA LYS A 522 -32.37 22.50 22.22
C LYS A 522 -30.87 22.55 21.96
N ASP A 523 -30.07 22.07 22.92
CA ASP A 523 -28.61 22.04 22.81
C ASP A 523 -28.16 21.07 21.71
N ARG A 524 -28.80 19.89 21.60
CA ARG A 524 -28.59 18.94 20.50
C ARG A 524 -28.90 19.57 19.15
N GLN A 525 -30.04 20.24 19.02
CA GLN A 525 -30.42 20.91 17.77
C GLN A 525 -29.45 22.04 17.41
N LEU A 526 -28.96 22.78 18.40
CA LEU A 526 -27.98 23.85 18.17
C LEU A 526 -26.64 23.30 17.68
N ILE A 527 -26.10 22.28 18.35
CA ILE A 527 -24.86 21.61 17.93
C ILE A 527 -25.03 21.00 16.54
N THR A 528 -26.15 20.29 16.29
CA THR A 528 -26.48 19.71 14.98
C THR A 528 -26.48 20.78 13.89
N LYS A 529 -27.16 21.90 14.13
CA LYS A 529 -27.28 23.00 13.18
C LYS A 529 -25.91 23.61 12.88
N ILE A 530 -25.14 23.97 13.90
CA ILE A 530 -23.84 24.63 13.69
C ILE A 530 -22.84 23.68 13.05
N THR A 531 -22.81 22.41 13.44
CA THR A 531 -21.96 21.41 12.79
C THR A 531 -22.29 21.28 11.30
N ARG A 532 -23.58 21.20 10.95
CA ARG A 532 -24.01 21.13 9.56
C ARG A 532 -23.70 22.41 8.78
N GLU A 533 -23.94 23.58 9.37
CA GLU A 533 -23.62 24.88 8.76
C GLU A 533 -22.11 25.10 8.58
N THR A 534 -21.30 24.63 9.54
CA THR A 534 -19.83 24.68 9.49
C THR A 534 -19.28 23.75 8.41
N TRP A 535 -19.94 22.61 8.19
CA TRP A 535 -19.56 21.69 7.11
C TRP A 535 -20.01 22.17 5.73
N ALA A 536 -21.21 22.76 5.65
CA ALA A 536 -21.79 23.30 4.43
C ALA A 536 -21.27 24.69 4.06
N SER A 537 -20.45 25.33 4.91
CA SER A 537 -19.88 26.63 4.62
C SER A 537 -18.94 26.59 3.41
N ASP A 538 -18.77 27.75 2.76
CA ASP A 538 -17.85 27.92 1.63
C ASP A 538 -16.49 27.27 1.91
N THR A 539 -15.96 26.56 0.91
CA THR A 539 -14.67 25.85 1.02
C THR A 539 -13.51 26.79 1.30
N ASP A 540 -13.64 28.06 0.95
CA ASP A 540 -12.63 29.11 1.19
C ASP A 540 -12.74 29.72 2.59
N ARG A 541 -13.75 29.34 3.38
CA ARG A 541 -13.93 29.85 4.73
C ARG A 541 -12.93 29.21 5.69
N VAL A 542 -12.11 30.06 6.30
CA VAL A 542 -11.08 29.64 7.27
C VAL A 542 -11.62 29.72 8.69
N HIS A 543 -11.75 28.56 9.35
CA HIS A 543 -12.17 28.45 10.75
C HIS A 543 -10.97 28.47 11.71
N SER A 544 -9.78 28.09 11.25
CA SER A 544 -8.56 28.13 12.06
C SER A 544 -8.06 29.57 12.26
N PRO A 545 -7.86 30.02 13.51
CA PRO A 545 -7.19 31.29 13.82
C PRO A 545 -5.78 31.36 13.22
N ILE A 546 -5.04 30.24 13.18
CA ILE A 546 -3.65 30.22 12.70
C ILE A 546 -3.59 30.52 11.21
N PHE A 547 -4.45 29.91 10.40
CA PHE A 547 -4.49 30.17 8.95
C PHE A 547 -5.08 31.54 8.61
N ASN A 548 -5.91 32.12 9.49
CA ASN A 548 -6.34 33.51 9.36
C ASN A 548 -5.19 34.50 9.60
N LEU A 549 -4.27 34.19 10.52
CA LEU A 549 -3.14 35.06 10.86
C LEU A 549 -1.92 34.87 9.95
N LEU A 550 -1.62 33.63 9.54
CA LEU A 550 -0.44 33.28 8.76
C LEU A 550 -0.78 33.09 7.27
N GLN A 551 -0.90 34.20 6.54
CA GLN A 551 -1.11 34.18 5.09
C GLN A 551 0.06 33.49 4.38
N GLY A 552 -0.22 32.40 3.65
CA GLY A 552 0.77 31.61 2.92
C GLY A 552 1.21 30.31 3.60
N LEU A 553 0.72 29.99 4.80
CA LEU A 553 0.92 28.66 5.39
C LEU A 553 0.21 27.59 4.53
N PRO A 554 0.92 26.65 3.88
CA PRO A 554 0.26 25.56 3.16
C PRO A 554 -0.37 24.59 4.16
N GLU A 555 -1.54 24.03 3.83
CA GLU A 555 -2.00 22.85 4.58
C GLU A 555 -1.01 21.71 4.34
N PRO A 556 -0.59 20.97 5.39
CA PRO A 556 0.25 19.80 5.22
C PRO A 556 -0.40 18.80 4.26
N ASP A 557 0.38 18.32 3.29
CA ASP A 557 -0.09 17.25 2.42
C ASP A 557 -0.30 15.99 3.26
N ARG A 558 -1.55 15.50 3.32
CA ARG A 558 -1.91 14.26 4.01
C ARG A 558 -1.03 13.08 3.54
N LYS A 559 -0.50 13.15 2.32
CA LYS A 559 0.35 12.12 1.68
C LYS A 559 1.78 12.07 2.22
N ALA A 560 2.29 13.18 2.76
CA ALA A 560 3.66 13.26 3.27
C ALA A 560 3.81 12.66 4.68
N LEU A 561 2.69 12.47 5.37
CA LEU A 561 2.65 12.02 6.76
C LEU A 561 2.43 10.50 6.80
N ARG A 562 3.55 9.76 6.76
CA ARG A 562 3.57 8.29 6.91
C ARG A 562 3.55 7.92 8.39
N THR A 563 2.38 7.94 9.02
CA THR A 563 2.24 7.40 10.38
C THR A 563 2.35 5.86 10.36
N PRO A 564 2.86 5.23 11.44
CA PRO A 564 2.91 3.78 11.59
C PRO A 564 1.57 3.06 11.43
N LEU A 565 0.42 3.69 11.74
CA LEU A 565 -0.90 3.10 11.55
C LEU A 565 -1.50 3.31 10.16
N ALA A 566 -1.12 4.38 9.45
CA ALA A 566 -1.41 4.51 8.02
C ALA A 566 -0.73 3.43 7.17
N THR A 567 0.15 2.60 7.75
CA THR A 567 0.79 1.47 7.04
C THR A 567 -0.23 0.47 6.50
N GLY A 568 -1.39 0.28 7.13
CA GLY A 568 -2.48 -0.56 6.61
C GLY A 568 -3.06 0.01 5.31
N PHE A 569 -3.43 1.29 5.31
CA PHE A 569 -3.96 1.99 4.14
C PHE A 569 -2.96 2.06 3.00
N TRP A 570 -1.70 2.39 3.31
CA TRP A 570 -0.64 2.45 2.30
C TRP A 570 -0.24 1.05 1.81
N ARG A 571 -0.38 0.00 2.62
CA ARG A 571 -0.21 -1.39 2.16
C ARG A 571 -1.30 -1.76 1.15
N GLU A 572 -2.57 -1.51 1.47
CA GLU A 572 -3.69 -1.75 0.54
C GLU A 572 -3.47 -0.97 -0.77
N TYR A 573 -3.10 0.30 -0.69
CA TYR A 573 -2.83 1.12 -1.87
C TYR A 573 -1.63 0.63 -2.68
N ASN A 574 -0.53 0.21 -2.02
CA ASN A 574 0.64 -0.31 -2.73
C ASN A 574 0.34 -1.65 -3.42
N GLU A 575 -0.35 -2.55 -2.73
CA GLU A 575 -0.84 -3.82 -3.27
C GLU A 575 -1.80 -3.63 -4.46
N TRP A 576 -2.70 -2.66 -4.36
CA TRP A 576 -3.56 -2.26 -5.47
C TRP A 576 -2.74 -1.70 -6.64
N LYS A 577 -1.78 -0.82 -6.35
CA LYS A 577 -0.94 -0.15 -7.35
C LYS A 577 -0.10 -1.16 -8.14
N GLU A 578 0.43 -2.17 -7.47
CA GLU A 578 1.13 -3.28 -8.12
C GLU A 578 0.21 -4.03 -9.09
N ARG A 579 -1.02 -4.36 -8.68
CA ARG A 579 -2.00 -5.03 -9.55
C ARG A 579 -2.38 -4.18 -10.74
N VAL A 580 -2.62 -2.88 -10.56
CA VAL A 580 -2.87 -1.94 -11.67
C VAL A 580 -1.66 -1.84 -12.60
N ALA A 581 -0.44 -1.88 -12.08
CA ALA A 581 0.77 -1.88 -12.90
C ALA A 581 0.88 -3.16 -13.76
N ILE A 582 0.55 -4.33 -13.20
CA ILE A 582 0.50 -5.61 -13.93
C ILE A 582 -0.62 -5.55 -14.99
N ALA A 583 -1.82 -5.13 -14.61
CA ALA A 583 -2.96 -4.99 -15.52
C ALA A 583 -2.64 -4.04 -16.69
N ARG A 584 -1.99 -2.91 -16.42
CA ARG A 584 -1.52 -1.97 -17.45
C ARG A 584 -0.54 -2.63 -18.41
N ARG A 585 0.46 -3.35 -17.91
CA ARG A 585 1.46 -4.03 -18.77
C ARG A 585 0.83 -5.10 -19.65
N GLN A 586 -0.20 -5.78 -19.13
CA GLN A 586 -0.94 -6.81 -19.86
C GLN A 586 -2.15 -6.26 -20.63
N LYS A 587 -2.30 -4.92 -20.73
CA LYS A 587 -3.42 -4.24 -21.41
C LYS A 587 -4.82 -4.67 -20.91
N ARG A 588 -4.93 -5.10 -19.65
CA ARG A 588 -6.17 -5.54 -18.99
C ARG A 588 -6.94 -4.35 -18.43
N ILE A 589 -7.67 -3.64 -19.29
CA ILE A 589 -8.36 -2.39 -18.93
C ILE A 589 -9.50 -2.64 -17.93
N GLY A 590 -10.28 -3.73 -18.10
CA GLY A 590 -11.38 -4.07 -17.20
C GLY A 590 -10.94 -4.26 -15.75
N ASP A 591 -9.77 -4.86 -15.55
CA ASP A 591 -9.16 -5.08 -14.23
C ASP A 591 -8.81 -3.75 -13.57
N VAL A 592 -8.25 -2.79 -14.30
CA VAL A 592 -7.95 -1.44 -13.77
C VAL A 592 -9.24 -0.77 -13.31
N LEU A 593 -10.32 -0.84 -14.10
CA LEU A 593 -11.60 -0.22 -13.73
C LEU A 593 -12.19 -0.82 -12.47
N LEU A 594 -12.23 -2.16 -12.37
CA LEU A 594 -12.79 -2.85 -11.21
C LEU A 594 -11.94 -2.62 -9.95
N LEU A 595 -10.62 -2.76 -10.06
CA LEU A 595 -9.71 -2.54 -8.92
C LEU A 595 -9.83 -1.11 -8.37
N THR A 596 -10.04 -0.10 -9.21
CA THR A 596 -10.29 1.27 -8.76
C THR A 596 -11.66 1.44 -8.12
N ASP A 597 -12.70 0.77 -8.65
CA ASP A 597 -14.06 0.83 -8.11
C ASP A 597 -14.17 0.19 -6.72
N GLU A 598 -13.38 -0.85 -6.48
CA GLU A 598 -13.26 -1.55 -5.19
C GLU A 598 -12.57 -0.72 -4.09
N ILE A 599 -11.98 0.42 -4.42
CA ILE A 599 -11.41 1.34 -3.43
C ILE A 599 -12.53 2.20 -2.85
N SER A 600 -12.98 1.78 -1.66
CA SER A 600 -13.99 2.49 -0.89
C SER A 600 -13.40 3.58 0.01
N ASN A 601 -12.15 3.41 0.46
CA ASN A 601 -11.51 4.33 1.40
C ASN A 601 -11.28 5.71 0.74
N PRO A 602 -11.94 6.78 1.22
CA PRO A 602 -11.81 8.12 0.65
C PRO A 602 -10.37 8.64 0.64
N LEU A 603 -9.53 8.22 1.59
CA LEU A 603 -8.15 8.71 1.75
C LEU A 603 -7.19 8.27 0.66
N ILE A 604 -7.48 7.15 -0.01
CA ILE A 604 -6.65 6.62 -1.12
C ILE A 604 -7.41 6.61 -2.45
N LYS A 605 -8.69 6.94 -2.44
CA LYS A 605 -9.55 6.87 -3.63
C LYS A 605 -9.14 7.88 -4.69
N GLU A 606 -8.79 9.10 -4.29
CA GLU A 606 -8.24 10.09 -5.22
C GLU A 606 -6.94 9.59 -5.86
N GLU A 607 -6.01 9.07 -5.06
CA GLU A 607 -4.73 8.52 -5.53
C GLU A 607 -4.94 7.36 -6.49
N ALA A 608 -5.89 6.48 -6.16
CA ALA A 608 -6.24 5.35 -7.00
C ALA A 608 -6.84 5.78 -8.34
N ILE A 609 -7.75 6.76 -8.32
CA ILE A 609 -8.31 7.36 -9.54
C ILE A 609 -7.20 8.01 -10.37
N ALA A 610 -6.27 8.71 -9.71
CA ALA A 610 -5.16 9.38 -10.39
C ALA A 610 -4.25 8.37 -11.12
N GLU A 611 -3.84 7.31 -10.44
CA GLU A 611 -2.98 6.27 -11.00
C GLU A 611 -3.70 5.40 -12.03
N ALA A 612 -4.99 5.11 -11.84
CA ALA A 612 -5.82 4.43 -12.83
C ALA A 612 -5.99 5.26 -14.10
N GLY A 613 -6.28 6.56 -13.96
CA GLY A 613 -6.34 7.50 -15.08
C GLY A 613 -5.04 7.54 -15.89
N LYS A 614 -3.88 7.57 -15.21
CA LYS A 614 -2.56 7.47 -15.87
C LYS A 614 -2.35 6.12 -16.55
N ALA A 615 -2.80 5.02 -15.93
CA ALA A 615 -2.70 3.70 -16.53
C ALA A 615 -3.54 3.60 -17.80
N LEU A 616 -4.78 4.09 -17.77
CA LEU A 616 -5.71 4.16 -18.90
C LEU A 616 -5.17 5.07 -20.01
N GLN A 617 -4.60 6.23 -19.66
CA GLN A 617 -3.90 7.11 -20.59
C GLN A 617 -2.74 6.38 -21.27
N GLY A 618 -1.91 5.66 -20.52
CA GLY A 618 -0.79 4.88 -21.07
C GLY A 618 -1.23 3.77 -22.03
N MET A 619 -2.48 3.31 -21.92
CA MET A 619 -3.11 2.35 -22.84
C MET A 619 -3.93 3.03 -23.95
N GLY A 620 -3.88 4.36 -24.07
CA GLY A 620 -4.60 5.15 -25.08
C GLY A 620 -6.12 5.24 -24.86
N ARG A 621 -6.63 4.88 -23.68
CA ARG A 621 -8.07 4.90 -23.37
C ARG A 621 -8.49 6.23 -22.73
N HIS A 622 -8.51 7.29 -23.54
CA HIS A 622 -8.79 8.65 -23.06
C HIS A 622 -10.22 8.85 -22.54
N GLU A 623 -11.24 8.19 -23.12
CA GLU A 623 -12.62 8.27 -22.65
C GLU A 623 -12.78 7.69 -21.24
N LEU A 624 -12.22 6.50 -21.01
CA LEU A 624 -12.24 5.86 -19.69
C LEU A 624 -11.43 6.66 -18.67
N ALA A 625 -10.27 7.20 -19.06
CA ALA A 625 -9.47 8.07 -18.19
C ALA A 625 -10.27 9.34 -17.80
N LEU A 626 -10.94 9.98 -18.76
CA LEU A 626 -11.81 11.13 -18.51
C LEU A 626 -12.92 10.80 -17.50
N GLN A 627 -13.58 9.65 -17.65
CA GLN A 627 -14.61 9.20 -16.71
C GLN A 627 -14.05 9.03 -15.30
N GLN A 628 -12.87 8.40 -15.15
CA GLN A 628 -12.21 8.26 -13.84
C GLN A 628 -11.92 9.63 -13.20
N TYR A 629 -11.33 10.57 -13.94
CA TYR A 629 -11.06 11.91 -13.41
C TYR A 629 -12.33 12.69 -13.06
N ARG A 630 -13.43 12.51 -13.82
CA ARG A 630 -14.73 13.11 -13.47
C ARG A 630 -15.31 12.52 -12.18
N ARG A 631 -15.26 11.20 -11.99
CA ARG A 631 -15.62 10.57 -10.71
C ARG A 631 -14.75 11.10 -9.57
N GLY A 632 -13.46 11.33 -9.83
CA GLY A 632 -12.57 11.99 -8.87
C GLY A 632 -12.99 13.42 -8.52
N LEU A 633 -13.48 14.18 -9.50
CA LEU A 633 -13.99 15.54 -9.30
C LEU A 633 -15.36 15.58 -8.61
N GLU A 634 -16.16 14.51 -8.69
CA GLU A 634 -17.37 14.38 -7.86
C GLU A 634 -17.03 14.23 -6.38
N ILE A 635 -15.92 13.55 -6.07
CA ILE A 635 -15.40 13.40 -4.70
C ILE A 635 -14.77 14.71 -4.23
N ASN A 636 -13.90 15.29 -5.05
CA ASN A 636 -13.19 16.53 -4.73
C ASN A 636 -13.19 17.48 -5.93
N PRO A 637 -14.20 18.37 -6.02
CA PRO A 637 -14.29 19.34 -7.09
C PRO A 637 -13.12 20.31 -7.14
N GLY A 638 -12.39 20.50 -6.04
CA GLY A 638 -11.25 21.41 -5.90
C GLY A 638 -9.91 20.82 -6.37
N ASN A 639 -9.86 19.54 -6.75
CA ASN A 639 -8.61 18.89 -7.14
C ASN A 639 -8.09 19.46 -8.49
N THR A 640 -7.14 20.39 -8.42
CA THR A 640 -6.52 21.05 -9.58
C THR A 640 -5.91 20.05 -10.55
N ALA A 641 -5.26 18.99 -10.07
CA ALA A 641 -4.67 17.99 -10.93
C ALA A 641 -5.74 17.29 -11.78
N PHE A 642 -6.88 16.92 -11.19
CA PHE A 642 -7.98 16.29 -11.94
C PHE A 642 -8.66 17.24 -12.91
N ARG A 643 -8.82 18.53 -12.55
CA ARG A 643 -9.32 19.55 -13.50
C ARG A 643 -8.41 19.66 -14.73
N ARG A 644 -7.08 19.61 -14.53
CA ARG A 644 -6.11 19.59 -15.64
C ARG A 644 -6.24 18.32 -16.49
N GLN A 645 -6.33 17.15 -15.86
CA GLN A 645 -6.47 15.88 -16.58
C GLN A 645 -7.82 15.78 -17.32
N GLU A 646 -8.91 16.31 -16.76
CA GLU A 646 -10.21 16.41 -17.44
C GLU A 646 -10.07 17.18 -18.75
N ALA A 647 -9.50 18.39 -18.71
CA ALA A 647 -9.28 19.20 -19.90
C ALA A 647 -8.31 18.54 -20.89
N PHE A 648 -7.23 17.91 -20.40
CA PHE A 648 -6.28 17.18 -21.25
C PHE A 648 -6.97 16.07 -22.04
N HIS A 649 -7.82 15.26 -21.39
CA HIS A 649 -8.52 14.16 -22.06
C HIS A 649 -9.65 14.63 -22.96
N LEU A 650 -10.38 15.69 -22.58
CA LEU A 650 -11.35 16.34 -23.48
C LEU A 650 -10.67 16.78 -24.79
N ASN A 651 -9.49 17.39 -24.72
CA ASN A 651 -8.73 17.75 -25.91
C ASN A 651 -8.33 16.52 -26.75
N ARG A 652 -7.87 15.44 -26.11
CA ARG A 652 -7.50 14.20 -26.81
C ARG A 652 -8.68 13.52 -27.51
N LEU A 653 -9.91 13.77 -27.03
CA LEU A 653 -11.15 13.26 -27.61
C LEU A 653 -11.76 14.20 -28.66
N GLY A 654 -11.08 15.31 -29.01
CA GLY A 654 -11.57 16.31 -29.96
C GLY A 654 -12.64 17.25 -29.39
N ARG A 655 -12.95 17.18 -28.10
CA ARG A 655 -13.90 18.08 -27.41
C ARG A 655 -13.20 19.37 -26.99
N ILE A 656 -12.68 20.09 -27.97
CA ILE A 656 -11.76 21.22 -27.79
C ILE A 656 -12.42 22.38 -27.02
N ASP A 657 -13.64 22.78 -27.40
CA ASP A 657 -14.34 23.90 -26.76
C ASP A 657 -14.56 23.66 -25.26
N GLU A 658 -14.96 22.44 -24.89
CA GLU A 658 -15.12 22.06 -23.48
C GLU A 658 -13.78 22.11 -22.74
N ALA A 659 -12.69 21.65 -23.37
CA ALA A 659 -11.36 21.70 -22.77
C ALA A 659 -10.90 23.14 -22.50
N ILE A 660 -11.13 24.06 -23.44
CA ILE A 660 -10.80 25.48 -23.29
C ILE A 660 -11.58 26.10 -22.14
N VAL A 661 -12.91 25.94 -22.11
CA VAL A 661 -13.76 26.49 -21.03
C VAL A 661 -13.30 25.99 -19.65
N LYS A 662 -12.93 24.70 -19.57
CA LYS A 662 -12.42 24.11 -18.32
C LYS A 662 -11.06 24.68 -17.92
N LEU A 663 -10.13 24.86 -18.86
CA LEU A 663 -8.83 25.47 -18.59
C LEU A 663 -8.95 26.96 -18.23
N GLU A 664 -9.78 27.72 -18.91
CA GLU A 664 -10.00 29.14 -18.61
C GLU A 664 -10.67 29.33 -17.24
N ARG A 665 -11.61 28.45 -16.88
CA ARG A 665 -12.14 28.42 -15.51
C ARG A 665 -11.04 28.09 -14.51
N LEU A 666 -10.24 27.06 -14.76
CA LEU A 666 -9.13 26.70 -13.88
C LEU A 666 -8.12 27.85 -13.72
N LEU A 667 -7.78 28.57 -14.78
CA LEU A 667 -6.83 29.68 -14.75
C LEU A 667 -7.41 30.96 -14.15
N ARG A 668 -8.73 31.12 -14.09
CA ARG A 668 -9.36 32.17 -13.27
C ARG A 668 -9.18 31.90 -11.78
N ASP A 669 -9.32 30.64 -11.38
CA ASP A 669 -9.14 30.22 -9.98
C ASP A 669 -7.64 30.17 -9.60
N MET A 670 -6.79 29.69 -10.53
CA MET A 670 -5.35 29.46 -10.34
C MET A 670 -4.53 30.06 -11.50
N PRO A 671 -4.31 31.39 -11.52
CA PRO A 671 -3.66 32.09 -12.64
C PRO A 671 -2.24 31.64 -12.98
N ASN A 672 -1.55 31.03 -12.01
CA ASN A 672 -0.13 30.66 -12.14
C ASN A 672 0.09 29.15 -12.43
N ASP A 673 -0.95 28.40 -12.82
CA ASP A 673 -0.81 26.97 -13.13
C ASP A 673 -0.17 26.76 -14.52
N ILE A 674 1.15 26.52 -14.54
CA ILE A 674 1.95 26.41 -15.76
C ILE A 674 1.51 25.24 -16.65
N GLU A 675 1.06 24.11 -16.08
CA GLU A 675 0.60 22.96 -16.88
C GLU A 675 -0.73 23.26 -17.57
N ALA A 676 -1.65 23.95 -16.88
CA ALA A 676 -2.91 24.38 -17.48
C ALA A 676 -2.66 25.42 -18.60
N ILE A 677 -1.78 26.41 -18.35
CA ILE A 677 -1.35 27.38 -19.37
C ILE A 677 -0.73 26.65 -20.58
N SER A 678 0.17 25.70 -20.34
CA SER A 678 0.85 24.94 -21.40
C SER A 678 -0.10 24.05 -22.20
N THR A 679 -1.12 23.49 -21.55
CA THR A 679 -2.17 22.71 -22.22
C THR A 679 -3.05 23.60 -23.09
N LEU A 680 -3.39 24.80 -22.61
CA LEU A 680 -4.16 25.79 -23.36
C LEU A 680 -3.38 26.32 -24.58
N GLY A 681 -2.09 26.62 -24.41
CA GLY A 681 -1.20 26.99 -25.52
C GLY A 681 -1.13 25.89 -26.58
N ARG A 682 -1.06 24.61 -26.16
CA ARG A 682 -1.07 23.46 -27.07
C ARG A 682 -2.37 23.38 -27.86
N ILE A 683 -3.52 23.62 -27.22
CA ILE A 683 -4.83 23.62 -27.88
C ILE A 683 -4.86 24.71 -28.97
N TYR A 684 -4.43 25.94 -28.66
CA TYR A 684 -4.38 27.01 -29.67
C TYR A 684 -3.45 26.70 -30.83
N LYS A 685 -2.30 26.05 -30.58
CA LYS A 685 -1.41 25.55 -31.65
C LYS A 685 -2.07 24.46 -32.48
N GLN A 686 -2.84 23.56 -31.85
CA GLN A 686 -3.57 22.50 -32.54
C GLN A 686 -4.68 23.10 -33.43
N MET A 687 -5.47 24.03 -32.91
CA MET A 687 -6.47 24.76 -33.69
C MET A 687 -5.83 25.50 -34.87
N TRP A 688 -4.65 26.08 -34.68
CA TRP A 688 -3.88 26.66 -35.78
C TRP A 688 -3.48 25.62 -36.82
N ASN A 689 -3.02 24.43 -36.43
CA ASN A 689 -2.64 23.38 -37.38
C ASN A 689 -3.83 22.85 -38.18
N GLU A 690 -4.97 22.63 -37.52
CA GLU A 690 -6.18 22.05 -38.11
C GLU A 690 -6.77 22.90 -39.26
N THR A 691 -6.50 24.22 -39.30
CA THR A 691 -6.98 25.11 -40.37
C THR A 691 -6.31 24.85 -41.72
N TRP A 692 -5.08 24.33 -41.73
CA TRP A 692 -4.27 24.23 -42.94
C TRP A 692 -3.68 22.83 -43.19
N GLU A 693 -3.65 21.92 -42.21
CA GLU A 693 -3.00 20.60 -42.35
C GLU A 693 -3.56 19.76 -43.51
N ASN A 694 -4.86 19.92 -43.84
CA ASN A 694 -5.55 19.18 -44.91
C ASN A 694 -5.42 19.85 -46.29
N VAL A 695 -4.73 20.99 -46.40
CA VAL A 695 -4.50 21.67 -47.67
C VAL A 695 -3.38 20.93 -48.43
N ALA A 696 -3.70 20.41 -49.61
CA ALA A 696 -2.77 19.56 -50.36
C ALA A 696 -1.52 20.33 -50.83
N ASP A 697 -1.72 21.54 -51.35
CA ASP A 697 -0.65 22.38 -51.91
C ASP A 697 0.20 23.06 -50.81
N LEU A 698 1.52 23.13 -51.02
CA LEU A 698 2.45 23.73 -50.06
C LEU A 698 2.24 25.24 -49.92
N GLN A 699 2.07 25.95 -51.02
CA GLN A 699 1.87 27.40 -50.97
C GLN A 699 0.52 27.72 -50.32
N GLY A 700 -0.53 26.98 -50.66
CA GLY A 700 -1.82 27.04 -50.00
C GLY A 700 -1.75 26.78 -48.50
N ARG A 701 -0.94 25.79 -48.05
CA ARG A 701 -0.68 25.56 -46.63
C ARG A 701 -0.04 26.75 -45.95
N ILE A 702 1.03 27.31 -46.54
CA ILE A 702 1.74 28.48 -45.99
C ILE A 702 0.80 29.69 -45.90
N ASP A 703 -0.02 29.92 -46.94
CA ASP A 703 -0.96 31.03 -46.98
C ASP A 703 -2.07 30.90 -45.95
N GLU A 704 -2.65 29.72 -45.80
CA GLU A 704 -3.72 29.47 -44.82
C GLU A 704 -3.17 29.47 -43.38
N ALA A 705 -1.97 28.93 -43.17
CA ALA A 705 -1.24 29.01 -41.90
C ALA A 705 -0.96 30.46 -41.48
N TYR A 706 -0.63 31.33 -42.44
CA TYR A 706 -0.45 32.75 -42.18
C TYR A 706 -1.77 33.49 -41.89
N LYS A 707 -2.84 33.22 -42.66
CA LYS A 707 -4.17 33.82 -42.42
C LYS A 707 -4.75 33.46 -41.05
N SER A 708 -4.49 32.23 -40.59
CA SER A 708 -4.93 31.74 -39.28
C SER A 708 -3.93 32.01 -38.15
N SER A 709 -2.91 32.85 -38.37
CA SER A 709 -1.83 33.14 -37.42
C SER A 709 -2.28 33.72 -36.08
N HIS A 710 -3.48 34.29 -35.97
CA HIS A 710 -4.04 34.74 -34.70
C HIS A 710 -4.09 33.61 -33.65
N TRP A 711 -4.34 32.36 -34.06
CA TRP A 711 -4.25 31.20 -33.17
C TRP A 711 -2.82 30.88 -32.76
N LEU A 712 -1.87 30.98 -33.69
CA LEU A 712 -0.44 30.79 -33.43
C LEU A 712 0.09 31.85 -32.45
N VAL A 713 -0.25 33.12 -32.65
CA VAL A 713 0.12 34.24 -31.76
C VAL A 713 -0.50 34.04 -30.38
N LYS A 714 -1.78 33.65 -30.29
CA LYS A 714 -2.43 33.31 -29.02
C LYS A 714 -1.70 32.16 -28.30
N SER A 715 -1.29 31.13 -29.03
CA SER A 715 -0.47 30.02 -28.51
C SER A 715 0.89 30.53 -27.98
N ILE A 716 1.62 31.32 -28.77
CA ILE A 716 2.93 31.89 -28.38
C ILE A 716 2.80 32.68 -27.08
N ASN A 717 1.85 33.61 -27.02
CA ASN A 717 1.63 34.46 -25.85
C ASN A 717 1.24 33.64 -24.61
N THR A 718 0.42 32.61 -24.79
CA THR A 718 0.02 31.70 -23.71
C THR A 718 1.24 30.93 -23.18
N TYR A 719 2.06 30.35 -24.06
CA TYR A 719 3.29 29.67 -23.65
C TYR A 719 4.30 30.61 -22.99
N LEU A 720 4.48 31.83 -23.51
CA LEU A 720 5.35 32.84 -22.90
C LEU A 720 4.89 33.22 -21.49
N ALA A 721 3.59 33.34 -21.26
CA ALA A 721 3.05 33.57 -19.92
C ALA A 721 3.46 32.44 -18.96
N GLY A 722 3.35 31.19 -19.40
CA GLY A 722 3.78 30.02 -18.61
C GLY A 722 5.28 30.01 -18.33
N TYR A 723 6.11 30.29 -19.34
CA TYR A 723 7.57 30.29 -19.20
C TYR A 723 8.10 31.44 -18.32
N ARG A 724 7.39 32.58 -18.28
CA ARG A 724 7.74 33.70 -17.40
C ARG A 724 7.52 33.40 -15.92
N LEU A 725 6.63 32.45 -15.58
CA LEU A 725 6.37 32.05 -14.20
C LEU A 725 7.48 31.17 -13.63
N ASP A 726 8.00 30.23 -14.42
CA ASP A 726 9.15 29.40 -14.05
C ASP A 726 10.01 29.04 -15.28
N GLN A 727 11.20 29.60 -15.33
CA GLN A 727 12.16 29.37 -16.42
C GLN A 727 12.81 27.98 -16.35
N ASN A 728 12.70 27.25 -15.23
CA ASN A 728 13.12 25.85 -15.18
C ASN A 728 12.15 24.94 -15.94
N ASN A 729 10.90 25.38 -16.15
CA ASN A 729 9.93 24.66 -16.95
C ASN A 729 10.12 25.03 -18.42
N TYR A 730 11.08 24.37 -19.08
CA TYR A 730 11.49 24.67 -20.45
C TYR A 730 10.46 24.29 -21.53
N TYR A 731 9.48 23.43 -21.21
CA TYR A 731 8.44 22.99 -22.17
C TYR A 731 7.61 24.13 -22.79
N PRO A 732 7.02 25.07 -22.00
CA PRO A 732 6.39 26.25 -22.57
C PRO A 732 7.40 27.13 -23.33
N GLY A 733 8.64 27.23 -22.86
CA GLY A 733 9.69 28.01 -23.51
C GLY A 733 10.01 27.55 -24.94
N ILE A 734 10.24 26.25 -25.15
CA ILE A 734 10.55 25.69 -26.48
C ILE A 734 9.37 25.79 -27.45
N ASN A 735 8.15 25.63 -26.95
CA ASN A 735 6.95 25.78 -27.78
C ASN A 735 6.70 27.24 -28.16
N ALA A 736 6.89 28.18 -27.24
CA ALA A 736 6.86 29.61 -27.54
C ALA A 736 7.91 29.99 -28.58
N LEU A 737 9.16 29.52 -28.43
CA LEU A 737 10.22 29.81 -29.38
C LEU A 737 9.91 29.24 -30.76
N THR A 738 9.51 27.97 -30.83
CA THR A 738 9.20 27.31 -32.10
C THR A 738 8.05 28.03 -32.82
N GLY A 739 7.01 28.42 -32.09
CA GLY A 739 5.91 29.22 -32.63
C GLY A 739 6.38 30.59 -33.15
N SER A 740 7.22 31.29 -32.38
CA SER A 740 7.74 32.60 -32.78
C SER A 740 8.62 32.55 -34.02
N VAL A 741 9.48 31.52 -34.15
CA VAL A 741 10.30 31.30 -35.33
C VAL A 741 9.44 30.94 -36.55
N LEU A 742 8.42 30.10 -36.37
CA LEU A 742 7.46 29.79 -37.43
C LEU A 742 6.69 31.03 -37.89
N MET A 743 6.24 31.87 -36.96
CA MET A 743 5.51 33.10 -37.29
C MET A 743 6.37 34.06 -38.12
N ASP A 744 7.65 34.22 -37.74
CA ASP A 744 8.62 35.01 -38.51
C ASP A 744 8.82 34.44 -39.93
N TYR A 745 8.98 33.12 -40.03
CA TYR A 745 9.12 32.41 -41.29
C TYR A 745 7.89 32.58 -42.20
N LEU A 746 6.67 32.37 -41.69
CA LEU A 746 5.45 32.50 -42.47
C LEU A 746 5.29 33.92 -43.01
N CYS A 747 5.58 34.93 -42.18
CA CYS A 747 5.57 36.32 -42.64
C CYS A 747 6.60 36.58 -43.74
N SER A 748 7.80 35.98 -43.65
CA SER A 748 8.84 36.17 -44.68
C SER A 748 8.48 35.55 -46.03
N ARG A 749 7.63 34.52 -46.05
CA ARG A 749 7.14 33.83 -47.25
C ARG A 749 5.97 34.55 -47.93
N GLN A 750 5.30 35.47 -47.23
CA GLN A 750 4.23 36.28 -47.82
C GLN A 750 4.82 37.33 -48.76
N SER A 751 4.29 37.39 -49.99
CA SER A 751 4.65 38.42 -50.98
C SER A 751 4.12 39.78 -50.51
N ARG A 752 4.91 40.51 -49.71
CA ARG A 752 4.54 41.84 -49.19
C ARG A 752 4.17 42.80 -50.34
N THR A 753 2.88 42.96 -50.57
CA THR A 753 2.29 44.10 -51.31
C THR A 753 1.75 45.17 -50.36
N GLU A 754 1.62 44.87 -49.05
CA GLU A 754 1.15 45.83 -48.05
C GLU A 754 2.29 46.25 -47.10
N THR A 755 2.52 47.56 -47.08
CA THR A 755 3.55 48.31 -46.33
C THR A 755 3.17 48.59 -44.88
N THR A 756 2.16 47.93 -44.33
CA THR A 756 1.68 48.14 -42.96
C THR A 756 2.50 47.29 -41.96
N PRO A 757 3.18 47.90 -40.98
CA PRO A 757 3.84 47.17 -39.90
C PRO A 757 2.81 46.38 -39.09
N ASP A 758 3.10 45.12 -38.78
CA ASP A 758 2.34 44.31 -37.82
C ASP A 758 3.02 44.43 -36.44
N PRO A 759 2.42 45.19 -35.50
CA PRO A 759 3.05 45.46 -34.21
C PRO A 759 3.30 44.19 -33.37
N GLU A 760 2.42 43.19 -33.48
CA GLU A 760 2.57 41.93 -32.72
C GLU A 760 3.76 41.12 -33.25
N LEU A 761 3.94 41.09 -34.57
CA LEU A 761 5.09 40.44 -35.19
C LEU A 761 6.42 41.14 -34.85
N ASP A 762 6.44 42.46 -34.86
CA ASP A 762 7.63 43.23 -34.51
C ASP A 762 8.03 42.99 -33.04
N GLU A 763 7.05 42.86 -32.13
CA GLU A 763 7.29 42.46 -30.74
C GLU A 763 7.89 41.04 -30.64
N ILE A 764 7.32 40.07 -31.38
CA ILE A 764 7.83 38.69 -31.43
C ILE A 764 9.30 38.67 -31.89
N ARG A 765 9.62 39.37 -33.00
CA ARG A 765 10.98 39.45 -33.55
C ARG A 765 11.96 40.08 -32.56
N GLN A 766 11.58 41.16 -31.89
CA GLN A 766 12.44 41.83 -30.91
C GLN A 766 12.72 40.96 -29.68
N ASN A 767 11.77 40.11 -29.29
CA ASN A 767 11.91 39.23 -28.13
C ASN A 767 12.60 37.90 -28.44
N LEU A 768 12.64 37.48 -29.71
CA LEU A 768 13.19 36.19 -30.14
C LEU A 768 14.63 35.92 -29.63
N PRO A 769 15.61 36.85 -29.74
CA PRO A 769 16.97 36.60 -29.29
C PRO A 769 17.06 36.40 -27.77
N LYS A 770 16.25 37.16 -27.00
CA LYS A 770 16.19 37.06 -25.54
C LYS A 770 15.61 35.72 -25.11
N LEU A 771 14.51 35.31 -25.75
CA LEU A 771 13.86 34.02 -25.50
C LEU A 771 14.81 32.86 -25.80
N LYS A 772 15.51 32.91 -26.96
CA LYS A 772 16.50 31.91 -27.35
C LYS A 772 17.60 31.77 -26.30
N GLY A 773 18.24 32.87 -25.90
CA GLY A 773 19.34 32.84 -24.92
C GLY A 773 18.88 32.33 -23.55
N ALA A 774 17.72 32.77 -23.07
CA ALA A 774 17.15 32.31 -21.80
C ALA A 774 16.82 30.81 -21.83
N LEU A 775 16.20 30.33 -22.92
CA LEU A 775 15.85 28.92 -23.08
C LEU A 775 17.09 28.03 -23.21
N GLN A 776 18.09 28.44 -23.99
CA GLN A 776 19.34 27.70 -24.13
C GLN A 776 20.01 27.50 -22.77
N PHE A 777 20.16 28.58 -22.00
CA PHE A 777 20.76 28.50 -20.67
C PHE A 777 19.96 27.62 -19.71
N ALA A 778 18.62 27.70 -19.75
CA ALA A 778 17.74 26.86 -18.93
C ALA A 778 17.87 25.37 -19.28
N LEU A 779 17.90 25.02 -20.57
CA LEU A 779 18.07 23.65 -21.06
C LEU A 779 19.46 23.08 -20.71
N GLU A 780 20.52 23.85 -20.94
CA GLU A 780 21.89 23.46 -20.56
C GLU A 780 22.01 23.22 -19.05
N SER A 781 21.40 24.08 -18.24
CA SER A 781 21.33 23.94 -16.77
C SER A 781 20.52 22.71 -16.33
N ALA A 782 19.43 22.40 -17.03
CA ALA A 782 18.63 21.20 -16.77
C ALA A 782 19.44 19.92 -17.09
N ILE A 783 20.13 19.89 -18.22
CA ILE A 783 20.99 18.76 -18.63
C ILE A 783 22.18 18.61 -17.67
N ALA A 784 22.77 19.71 -17.20
CA ALA A 784 23.86 19.66 -16.22
C ALA A 784 23.41 19.07 -14.87
N ARG A 785 22.16 19.35 -14.44
CA ARG A 785 21.55 18.75 -13.23
C ARG A 785 21.21 17.28 -13.42
N ASN A 786 20.66 16.92 -14.58
CA ASN A 786 20.28 15.56 -14.91
C ASN A 786 20.61 15.23 -16.37
N GLY A 787 21.79 14.65 -16.60
CA GLY A 787 22.26 14.29 -17.94
C GLY A 787 21.42 13.21 -18.65
N SER A 788 20.43 12.63 -17.98
CA SER A 788 19.51 11.61 -18.53
C SER A 788 18.10 12.12 -18.80
N ASP A 789 17.85 13.43 -18.72
CA ASP A 789 16.56 14.02 -19.06
C ASP A 789 16.36 14.08 -20.59
N TYR A 790 15.55 13.14 -21.11
CA TYR A 790 15.20 13.07 -22.52
C TYR A 790 14.56 14.37 -23.03
N TRP A 791 13.65 14.98 -22.27
CA TRP A 791 12.90 16.14 -22.75
C TRP A 791 13.78 17.38 -22.83
N ALA A 792 14.69 17.58 -21.88
CA ALA A 792 15.68 18.66 -21.97
C ALA A 792 16.62 18.47 -23.17
N LEU A 793 17.08 17.24 -23.43
CA LEU A 793 17.95 16.93 -24.57
C LEU A 793 17.23 17.11 -25.92
N VAL A 794 15.98 16.66 -26.04
CA VAL A 794 15.19 16.86 -27.27
C VAL A 794 14.86 18.33 -27.46
N SER A 795 14.44 19.06 -26.43
CA SER A 795 14.15 20.49 -26.57
C SER A 795 15.40 21.29 -26.96
N LEU A 796 16.60 20.86 -26.55
CA LEU A 796 17.85 21.42 -27.06
C LEU A 796 18.08 21.05 -28.53
N ALA A 797 17.74 19.84 -28.96
CA ALA A 797 17.81 19.46 -30.37
C ALA A 797 16.78 20.21 -31.25
N GLU A 798 15.57 20.45 -30.74
CA GLU A 798 14.54 21.29 -31.37
C GLU A 798 15.00 22.74 -31.48
N LEU A 799 15.69 23.24 -30.45
CA LEU A 799 16.34 24.55 -30.47
C LEU A 799 17.35 24.61 -31.63
N GLU A 800 18.23 23.61 -31.77
CA GLU A 800 19.21 23.52 -32.88
C GLU A 800 18.55 23.53 -34.26
N VAL A 801 17.38 22.89 -34.45
CA VAL A 801 16.65 22.92 -35.73
C VAL A 801 16.37 24.37 -36.17
N SER A 802 16.10 25.28 -35.23
CA SER A 802 15.78 26.67 -35.54
C SER A 802 16.99 27.53 -35.94
N HIS A 803 18.21 27.15 -35.56
CA HIS A 803 19.36 28.06 -35.66
C HIS A 803 20.72 27.44 -35.99
N ALA A 804 20.84 26.11 -36.08
CA ALA A 804 22.10 25.47 -36.44
C ALA A 804 22.54 25.91 -37.84
N ASP A 805 23.84 26.09 -38.04
CA ASP A 805 24.40 26.42 -39.36
C ASP A 805 24.63 25.17 -40.23
N ASP A 806 24.66 23.98 -39.62
CA ASP A 806 24.97 22.70 -40.24
C ASP A 806 24.01 21.60 -39.75
N ALA A 807 23.41 20.84 -40.68
CA ALA A 807 22.46 19.76 -40.41
C ALA A 807 23.07 18.60 -39.59
N GLU A 808 24.39 18.42 -39.64
CA GLU A 808 25.07 17.48 -38.74
C GLU A 808 24.93 17.86 -37.26
N GLN A 809 24.83 19.15 -36.92
CA GLN A 809 24.64 19.59 -35.53
C GLN A 809 23.30 19.09 -34.99
N VAL A 810 22.23 19.21 -35.80
CA VAL A 810 20.89 18.68 -35.48
C VAL A 810 20.94 17.17 -35.32
N THR A 811 21.60 16.47 -36.24
CA THR A 811 21.78 15.00 -36.17
C THR A 811 22.47 14.58 -34.87
N ARG A 812 23.55 15.27 -34.47
CA ARG A 812 24.27 14.99 -33.22
C ARG A 812 23.40 15.27 -31.99
N ALA A 813 22.64 16.35 -31.99
CA ALA A 813 21.75 16.70 -30.88
C ALA A 813 20.64 15.66 -30.67
N TYR A 814 19.95 15.24 -31.74
CA TYR A 814 18.94 14.19 -31.66
C TYR A 814 19.54 12.82 -31.27
N ARG A 815 20.71 12.44 -31.79
CA ARG A 815 21.41 11.21 -31.36
C ARG A 815 21.76 11.25 -29.87
N LYS A 816 22.18 12.41 -29.35
CA LYS A 816 22.42 12.60 -27.92
C LYS A 816 21.13 12.39 -27.12
N ALA A 817 19.99 12.92 -27.58
CA ALA A 817 18.71 12.70 -26.94
C ALA A 817 18.27 11.23 -26.94
N LEU A 818 18.55 10.46 -28.00
CA LEU A 818 18.25 9.03 -28.06
C LEU A 818 18.92 8.21 -26.95
N THR A 819 20.09 8.64 -26.44
CA THR A 819 20.76 7.96 -25.32
C THR A 819 19.90 7.96 -24.05
N ALA A 820 19.03 8.95 -23.87
CA ALA A 820 18.11 9.07 -22.75
C ALA A 820 16.71 8.49 -23.04
N ALA A 821 16.37 8.22 -24.30
CA ALA A 821 15.03 7.78 -24.71
C ALA A 821 14.64 6.37 -24.22
N ARG A 822 15.63 5.52 -23.90
CA ARG A 822 15.44 4.13 -23.40
C ARG A 822 14.40 3.31 -24.18
N LYS A 823 14.38 3.42 -25.52
CA LYS A 823 13.41 2.76 -26.43
C LYS A 823 11.93 3.12 -26.19
N ASN A 824 11.63 4.27 -25.59
CA ASN A 824 10.25 4.72 -25.39
C ASN A 824 9.62 5.26 -26.70
N ALA A 825 8.87 4.40 -27.40
CA ALA A 825 8.23 4.74 -28.67
C ALA A 825 7.26 5.95 -28.58
N ALA A 826 6.58 6.15 -27.45
CA ALA A 826 5.64 7.27 -27.29
C ALA A 826 6.38 8.63 -27.26
N ASN A 827 7.51 8.68 -26.56
CA ASN A 827 8.36 9.87 -26.52
C ASN A 827 8.90 10.22 -27.92
N LEU A 828 9.41 9.22 -28.65
CA LEU A 828 9.91 9.38 -30.01
C LEU A 828 8.82 9.88 -30.97
N THR A 829 7.61 9.31 -30.87
CA THR A 829 6.47 9.71 -31.69
C THR A 829 6.06 11.16 -31.43
N SER A 830 6.08 11.60 -30.16
CA SER A 830 5.76 12.98 -29.79
C SER A 830 6.77 13.98 -30.37
N SER A 831 8.07 13.69 -30.29
CA SER A 831 9.13 14.54 -30.85
C SER A 831 9.08 14.57 -32.38
N LEU A 832 8.78 13.42 -33.01
CA LEU A 832 8.63 13.32 -34.45
C LEU A 832 7.44 14.15 -34.97
N ALA A 833 6.30 14.14 -34.28
CA ALA A 833 5.13 14.93 -34.66
C ALA A 833 5.45 16.44 -34.75
N GLN A 834 6.32 16.94 -33.88
CA GLN A 834 6.78 18.33 -33.93
C GLN A 834 7.62 18.62 -35.18
N LEU A 835 8.48 17.70 -35.59
CA LEU A 835 9.28 17.86 -36.82
C LEU A 835 8.44 17.70 -38.08
N GLU A 836 7.48 16.77 -38.10
CA GLU A 836 6.55 16.60 -39.23
C GLU A 836 5.70 17.86 -39.43
N LEU A 837 5.31 18.54 -38.34
CA LEU A 837 4.68 19.85 -38.43
C LEU A 837 5.58 20.87 -39.17
N LEU A 838 6.85 20.98 -38.77
CA LEU A 838 7.79 21.89 -39.43
C LEU A 838 8.00 21.53 -40.92
N LYS A 839 8.12 20.24 -41.21
CA LYS A 839 8.26 19.70 -42.57
C LYS A 839 7.06 20.04 -43.44
N SER A 840 5.84 19.96 -42.89
CA SER A 840 4.61 20.23 -43.63
C SER A 840 4.50 21.69 -44.14
N LEU A 841 5.28 22.61 -43.56
CA LEU A 841 5.36 24.02 -43.94
C LEU A 841 6.67 24.37 -44.68
N ASP A 842 7.48 23.38 -45.05
CA ASP A 842 8.79 23.57 -45.70
C ASP A 842 9.75 24.45 -44.87
N PHE A 843 9.63 24.37 -43.54
CA PHE A 843 10.50 25.11 -42.64
C PHE A 843 11.85 24.42 -42.54
N ARG A 844 12.93 25.08 -43.02
CA ARG A 844 14.33 24.58 -42.98
C ARG A 844 14.44 23.08 -43.31
N PRO A 845 14.06 22.65 -44.54
CA PRO A 845 13.80 21.25 -44.87
C PRO A 845 15.01 20.33 -44.61
N GLU A 846 16.22 20.77 -44.90
CA GLU A 846 17.45 20.00 -44.65
C GLU A 846 17.65 19.66 -43.16
N PHE A 847 17.47 20.66 -42.29
CA PHE A 847 17.65 20.53 -40.83
C PHE A 847 16.54 19.71 -40.20
N VAL A 848 15.29 19.92 -40.63
CA VAL A 848 14.14 19.15 -40.16
C VAL A 848 14.25 17.69 -40.58
N GLN A 849 14.63 17.43 -41.83
CA GLN A 849 14.79 16.06 -42.34
C GLN A 849 15.91 15.31 -41.59
N ALA A 850 17.02 15.99 -41.25
CA ALA A 850 18.09 15.39 -40.44
C ALA A 850 17.61 14.91 -39.05
N GLY A 851 16.72 15.66 -38.40
CA GLY A 851 16.08 15.23 -37.14
C GLY A 851 15.10 14.07 -37.33
N ILE A 852 14.28 14.12 -38.39
CA ILE A 852 13.31 13.07 -38.74
C ILE A 852 14.02 11.75 -39.00
N ASP A 853 15.11 11.74 -39.77
CA ASP A 853 15.86 10.53 -40.11
C ASP A 853 16.37 9.81 -38.87
N VAL A 854 16.85 10.56 -37.87
CA VAL A 854 17.32 10.00 -36.60
C VAL A 854 16.18 9.41 -35.78
N LEU A 855 15.09 10.15 -35.59
CA LEU A 855 13.95 9.69 -34.76
C LEU A 855 13.18 8.55 -35.42
N GLN A 856 12.93 8.63 -36.73
CA GLN A 856 12.22 7.60 -37.48
C GLN A 856 13.05 6.32 -37.57
N GLY A 857 14.38 6.42 -37.74
CA GLY A 857 15.28 5.27 -37.74
C GLY A 857 15.21 4.49 -36.41
N GLU A 858 15.25 5.19 -35.27
CA GLU A 858 15.14 4.54 -33.96
C GLU A 858 13.73 4.01 -33.70
N LEU A 859 12.68 4.75 -34.10
CA LEU A 859 11.29 4.30 -33.95
C LEU A 859 11.03 3.01 -34.74
N ASN A 860 11.55 2.91 -35.97
CA ASN A 860 11.45 1.70 -36.78
C ASN A 860 12.17 0.52 -36.11
N ARG A 861 13.35 0.75 -35.51
CA ARG A 861 14.10 -0.27 -34.76
C ARG A 861 13.34 -0.77 -33.53
N VAL A 862 12.75 0.15 -32.76
CA VAL A 862 11.94 -0.18 -31.57
C VAL A 862 10.70 -0.97 -31.97
N LYS A 863 10.03 -0.59 -33.07
CA LYS A 863 8.87 -1.31 -33.59
C LYS A 863 9.23 -2.71 -34.08
N SER A 864 10.32 -2.86 -34.84
CA SER A 864 10.73 -4.18 -35.34
C SER A 864 11.12 -5.17 -34.22
N GLU A 865 11.70 -4.66 -33.12
CA GLU A 865 11.99 -5.48 -31.94
C GLU A 865 10.68 -5.86 -31.20
N ALA A 866 9.73 -4.93 -31.06
CA ALA A 866 8.42 -5.21 -30.44
C ALA A 866 7.57 -6.19 -31.27
N ASP A 867 7.56 -6.06 -32.61
CA ASP A 867 6.82 -6.94 -33.52
C ASP A 867 7.39 -8.38 -33.54
N SER A 868 8.67 -8.56 -33.16
CA SER A 868 9.28 -9.89 -33.02
C SER A 868 8.87 -10.62 -31.73
N GLU A 869 8.40 -9.89 -30.71
CA GLU A 869 7.81 -10.44 -29.48
C GLU A 869 6.27 -10.57 -29.57
N ASP A 870 5.60 -9.80 -30.44
CA ASP A 870 4.13 -9.64 -30.49
C ASP A 870 3.46 -10.35 -31.68
N SER A 871 3.94 -11.54 -32.07
CA SER A 871 3.38 -12.36 -33.17
C SER A 871 1.97 -12.95 -32.91
N GLY A 872 1.23 -12.44 -31.92
CA GLY A 872 -0.19 -12.72 -31.67
C GLY A 872 -1.04 -11.48 -31.91
N SER A 873 -1.38 -11.18 -33.16
CA SER A 873 -2.16 -10.01 -33.56
C SER A 873 -3.47 -9.84 -32.76
N SER A 874 -3.55 -8.81 -31.92
CA SER A 874 -4.80 -8.42 -31.24
C SER A 874 -5.68 -7.54 -32.13
N VAL A 875 -6.39 -8.17 -33.07
CA VAL A 875 -7.52 -7.52 -33.75
C VAL A 875 -8.61 -7.30 -32.69
N SER A 876 -8.99 -6.03 -32.47
CA SER A 876 -10.10 -5.68 -31.58
C SER A 876 -11.41 -6.28 -32.13
N PRO A 877 -12.24 -6.90 -31.29
CA PRO A 877 -13.46 -7.55 -31.75
C PRO A 877 -14.47 -6.53 -32.26
N ALA A 878 -15.26 -6.92 -33.28
CA ALA A 878 -16.28 -6.04 -33.86
C ALA A 878 -17.52 -5.92 -32.94
N GLN A 879 -17.92 -7.03 -32.33
CA GLN A 879 -18.96 -7.11 -31.31
C GLN A 879 -18.51 -7.97 -30.12
N VAL A 880 -19.01 -7.61 -28.93
CA VAL A 880 -18.78 -8.36 -27.69
C VAL A 880 -20.12 -8.80 -27.12
N PHE A 881 -20.27 -10.10 -26.86
CA PHE A 881 -21.48 -10.68 -26.28
C PHE A 881 -21.18 -11.10 -24.84
N LEU A 882 -21.72 -10.36 -23.87
CA LEU A 882 -21.68 -10.76 -22.47
C LEU A 882 -22.94 -11.59 -22.16
N PHE A 883 -22.74 -12.80 -21.67
CA PHE A 883 -23.84 -13.70 -21.30
C PHE A 883 -23.80 -14.05 -19.81
N ALA A 884 -24.99 -14.10 -19.22
CA ALA A 884 -25.23 -14.66 -17.90
C ALA A 884 -26.52 -15.47 -17.93
N GLY A 885 -26.48 -16.74 -17.53
CA GLY A 885 -27.66 -17.60 -17.56
C GLY A 885 -27.90 -18.37 -16.28
N HIS A 886 -29.16 -18.76 -16.07
CA HIS A 886 -29.50 -19.74 -15.04
C HIS A 886 -28.78 -21.07 -15.31
N PRO A 887 -28.22 -21.69 -14.26
CA PRO A 887 -27.78 -23.07 -14.35
C PRO A 887 -28.97 -24.02 -14.48
N ILE A 888 -28.72 -25.23 -14.96
CA ILE A 888 -29.70 -26.31 -14.99
C ILE A 888 -30.11 -26.70 -13.57
N ASP A 889 -31.38 -26.96 -13.33
CA ASP A 889 -31.86 -27.29 -11.98
C ASP A 889 -31.31 -28.65 -11.53
N PRO A 890 -30.71 -28.78 -10.33
CA PRO A 890 -30.37 -30.08 -9.77
C PRO A 890 -31.61 -30.96 -9.59
N PRO A 891 -31.47 -32.31 -9.67
CA PRO A 891 -32.60 -33.23 -9.57
C PRO A 891 -33.46 -33.09 -8.29
N SER A 892 -32.87 -32.54 -7.22
CA SER A 892 -33.48 -32.34 -5.91
C SER A 892 -34.21 -31.00 -5.73
N GLN A 893 -34.16 -30.08 -6.71
CA GLN A 893 -34.74 -28.74 -6.56
C GLN A 893 -36.28 -28.76 -6.64
N ARG A 894 -36.94 -28.23 -5.61
CA ARG A 894 -38.42 -28.17 -5.51
C ARG A 894 -39.04 -27.12 -6.45
N GLU A 895 -38.42 -25.96 -6.58
CA GLU A 895 -38.85 -24.92 -7.52
C GLU A 895 -38.03 -24.99 -8.81
N ARG A 896 -38.67 -25.48 -9.87
CA ARG A 896 -38.07 -25.65 -11.19
C ARG A 896 -38.01 -24.31 -11.93
N ARG A 897 -36.83 -23.92 -12.40
CA ARG A 897 -36.57 -22.68 -13.17
C ARG A 897 -35.96 -22.97 -14.53
N PHE A 898 -35.04 -23.93 -14.60
CA PHE A 898 -34.47 -24.47 -15.83
C PHE A 898 -34.29 -26.00 -15.74
N PRO A 899 -35.37 -26.79 -15.94
CA PRO A 899 -35.29 -28.25 -15.99
C PRO A 899 -34.49 -28.78 -17.19
N ALA A 900 -33.88 -29.95 -17.04
CA ALA A 900 -33.12 -30.61 -18.11
C ALA A 900 -33.91 -30.79 -19.42
N ALA A 901 -35.20 -31.06 -19.34
CA ALA A 901 -36.06 -31.21 -20.52
C ALA A 901 -36.24 -29.91 -21.33
N MET A 902 -35.92 -28.74 -20.76
CA MET A 902 -35.99 -27.44 -21.42
C MET A 902 -34.71 -27.11 -22.22
N GLU A 903 -33.63 -27.89 -22.09
CA GLU A 903 -32.33 -27.62 -22.71
C GLU A 903 -32.43 -27.30 -24.20
N LYS A 904 -33.20 -28.11 -24.95
CA LYS A 904 -33.37 -27.92 -26.40
C LYS A 904 -34.02 -26.59 -26.75
N GLU A 905 -35.01 -26.17 -25.96
CA GLU A 905 -35.69 -24.89 -26.17
C GLU A 905 -34.77 -23.71 -25.78
N VAL A 906 -34.04 -23.82 -24.66
CA VAL A 906 -33.02 -22.81 -24.26
C VAL A 906 -31.98 -22.62 -25.36
N ARG A 907 -31.43 -23.72 -25.90
CA ARG A 907 -30.47 -23.66 -27.00
C ARG A 907 -31.02 -22.91 -28.21
N GLN A 908 -32.26 -23.21 -28.61
CA GLN A 908 -32.92 -22.52 -29.73
C GLN A 908 -33.15 -21.02 -29.47
N LYS A 909 -33.50 -20.63 -28.23
CA LYS A 909 -33.72 -19.23 -27.87
C LYS A 909 -32.41 -18.44 -27.81
N ILE A 910 -31.34 -19.01 -27.26
CA ILE A 910 -30.01 -18.39 -27.26
C ILE A 910 -29.49 -18.26 -28.70
N GLU A 911 -29.69 -19.28 -29.53
CA GLU A 911 -29.34 -19.23 -30.94
C GLU A 911 -30.09 -18.13 -31.70
N ALA A 912 -31.40 -17.98 -31.46
CA ALA A 912 -32.19 -16.92 -32.07
C ALA A 912 -31.75 -15.51 -31.61
N ALA A 913 -31.34 -15.34 -30.36
CA ALA A 913 -30.78 -14.09 -29.84
C ALA A 913 -29.45 -13.75 -30.54
N LEU A 914 -28.53 -14.71 -30.61
CA LEU A 914 -27.27 -14.54 -31.34
C LEU A 914 -27.50 -14.24 -32.83
N ALA A 915 -28.43 -14.94 -33.48
CA ALA A 915 -28.70 -14.78 -34.91
C ALA A 915 -29.18 -13.37 -35.29
N GLN A 916 -29.89 -12.65 -34.41
CA GLN A 916 -30.32 -11.26 -34.66
C GLN A 916 -29.15 -10.29 -34.89
N HIS A 917 -27.96 -10.64 -34.40
CA HIS A 917 -26.77 -9.79 -34.44
C HIS A 917 -25.68 -10.30 -35.39
N ASN A 918 -25.94 -11.42 -36.08
CA ASN A 918 -25.06 -12.04 -37.09
C ASN A 918 -23.57 -12.12 -36.67
N PRO A 919 -23.25 -12.78 -35.54
CA PRO A 919 -21.88 -12.84 -35.03
C PRO A 919 -20.96 -13.64 -35.96
N GLY A 920 -19.71 -13.20 -36.07
CA GLY A 920 -18.67 -13.81 -36.91
C GLY A 920 -17.37 -14.11 -36.16
N LYS A 921 -16.36 -14.57 -36.90
CA LYS A 921 -15.05 -15.01 -36.36
C LYS A 921 -14.26 -13.92 -35.62
N ASN A 922 -14.56 -12.66 -35.88
CA ASN A 922 -13.90 -11.53 -35.22
C ASN A 922 -14.60 -11.09 -33.94
N ASP A 923 -15.73 -11.70 -33.56
CA ASP A 923 -16.47 -11.33 -32.36
C ASP A 923 -15.99 -12.10 -31.12
N LEU A 924 -16.32 -11.56 -29.95
CA LEU A 924 -15.88 -12.05 -28.65
C LEU A 924 -17.09 -12.40 -27.77
N ALA A 925 -17.11 -13.61 -27.22
CA ALA A 925 -18.04 -14.03 -26.18
C ALA A 925 -17.36 -13.89 -24.82
N ILE A 926 -18.06 -13.34 -23.82
CA ILE A 926 -17.58 -13.24 -22.44
C ILE A 926 -18.65 -13.84 -21.52
N THR A 927 -18.25 -14.67 -20.57
CA THR A 927 -19.16 -15.21 -19.54
C THR A 927 -18.55 -15.07 -18.15
N ALA A 928 -19.42 -14.81 -17.15
CA ALA A 928 -19.04 -14.75 -15.74
C ALA A 928 -19.01 -16.14 -15.07
N GLY A 929 -18.53 -17.13 -15.82
CA GLY A 929 -18.54 -18.53 -15.42
C GLY A 929 -18.80 -19.45 -16.62
N ALA A 930 -18.88 -20.75 -16.35
CA ALA A 930 -19.28 -21.78 -17.30
C ALA A 930 -20.13 -22.83 -16.56
N ALA A 931 -21.18 -22.39 -15.86
CA ALA A 931 -22.03 -23.28 -15.09
C ALA A 931 -22.78 -24.25 -16.02
N ALA A 932 -23.07 -25.46 -15.53
CA ALA A 932 -23.89 -26.42 -16.26
C ALA A 932 -25.27 -25.83 -16.57
N GLY A 933 -25.66 -25.81 -17.84
CA GLY A 933 -26.86 -25.14 -18.32
C GLY A 933 -26.54 -23.99 -19.29
N GLY A 934 -27.06 -22.80 -19.00
CA GLY A 934 -27.11 -21.68 -19.96
C GLY A 934 -25.74 -21.22 -20.46
N ASP A 935 -24.75 -21.11 -19.56
CA ASP A 935 -23.42 -20.58 -19.90
C ASP A 935 -22.69 -21.50 -20.90
N ILE A 936 -22.65 -22.81 -20.62
CA ILE A 936 -22.02 -23.80 -21.52
C ILE A 936 -22.74 -23.83 -22.88
N ILE A 937 -24.08 -23.82 -22.89
CA ILE A 937 -24.85 -23.82 -24.15
C ILE A 937 -24.53 -22.57 -24.99
N PHE A 938 -24.44 -21.40 -24.36
CA PHE A 938 -24.07 -20.16 -25.03
C PHE A 938 -22.66 -20.24 -25.62
N LEU A 939 -21.68 -20.68 -24.82
CA LEU A 939 -20.28 -20.80 -25.24
C LEU A 939 -20.12 -21.75 -26.43
N GLU A 940 -20.82 -22.89 -26.42
CA GLU A 940 -20.84 -23.82 -27.56
C GLU A 940 -21.38 -23.18 -28.84
N LEU A 941 -22.51 -22.48 -28.76
CA LEU A 941 -23.12 -21.80 -29.91
C LEU A 941 -22.20 -20.70 -30.48
N CYS A 942 -21.41 -20.03 -29.63
CA CYS A 942 -20.41 -19.07 -30.05
C CYS A 942 -19.21 -19.75 -30.74
N LEU A 943 -18.72 -20.86 -30.19
CA LEU A 943 -17.61 -21.61 -30.78
C LEU A 943 -17.98 -22.28 -32.10
N GLU A 944 -19.20 -22.79 -32.24
CA GLU A 944 -19.75 -23.32 -33.51
C GLU A 944 -19.75 -22.28 -34.63
N ARG A 945 -19.83 -20.99 -34.27
CA ARG A 945 -19.74 -19.84 -35.18
C ARG A 945 -18.31 -19.33 -35.38
N GLY A 946 -17.33 -19.96 -34.74
CA GLY A 946 -15.92 -19.61 -34.82
C GLY A 946 -15.54 -18.35 -34.03
N MET A 947 -16.36 -17.93 -33.05
CA MET A 947 -16.04 -16.81 -32.17
C MET A 947 -14.93 -17.19 -31.19
N ARG A 948 -14.23 -16.17 -30.68
CA ARG A 948 -13.38 -16.32 -29.48
C ARG A 948 -14.24 -16.20 -28.23
N ALA A 949 -13.88 -16.92 -27.17
CA ALA A 949 -14.60 -16.87 -25.90
C ALA A 949 -13.65 -16.67 -24.71
N GLU A 950 -14.04 -15.81 -23.77
CA GLU A 950 -13.38 -15.61 -22.48
C GLU A 950 -14.31 -16.03 -21.34
N ILE A 951 -13.82 -16.96 -20.52
CA ILE A 951 -14.55 -17.50 -19.37
C ILE A 951 -13.90 -16.95 -18.11
N HIS A 952 -14.63 -16.13 -17.35
CA HIS A 952 -14.17 -15.58 -16.08
C HIS A 952 -14.64 -16.45 -14.92
N LEU A 953 -13.71 -17.09 -14.22
CA LEU A 953 -14.01 -17.97 -13.09
C LEU A 953 -13.85 -17.22 -11.74
N PRO A 954 -14.82 -17.37 -10.82
CA PRO A 954 -14.78 -16.69 -9.51
C PRO A 954 -13.70 -17.23 -8.58
N PHE A 955 -13.31 -18.49 -8.73
CA PHE A 955 -12.31 -19.19 -7.93
C PHE A 955 -11.63 -20.28 -8.79
N ASP A 956 -10.80 -21.12 -8.17
CA ASP A 956 -10.00 -22.12 -8.87
C ASP A 956 -10.88 -23.10 -9.68
N GLU A 957 -10.34 -23.54 -10.82
CA GLU A 957 -11.05 -24.37 -11.78
C GLU A 957 -11.55 -25.68 -11.17
N ALA A 958 -10.76 -26.32 -10.30
CA ALA A 958 -11.11 -27.60 -9.69
C ALA A 958 -12.35 -27.47 -8.79
N ARG A 959 -12.35 -26.46 -7.92
CA ARG A 959 -13.51 -26.12 -7.09
C ARG A 959 -14.71 -25.70 -7.96
N TYR A 960 -14.49 -24.95 -9.04
CA TYR A 960 -15.56 -24.53 -9.94
C TYR A 960 -16.27 -25.70 -10.63
N ILE A 961 -15.50 -26.68 -11.13
CA ILE A 961 -16.07 -27.91 -11.71
C ILE A 961 -16.95 -28.62 -10.67
N GLN A 962 -16.44 -28.79 -9.44
CA GLN A 962 -17.18 -29.47 -8.37
C GLN A 962 -18.50 -28.75 -8.01
N GLU A 963 -18.45 -27.43 -7.82
CA GLU A 963 -19.60 -26.66 -7.32
C GLU A 963 -20.61 -26.29 -8.40
N ALA A 964 -20.18 -25.99 -9.64
CA ALA A 964 -21.02 -25.40 -10.68
C ALA A 964 -21.32 -26.33 -11.87
N ILE A 965 -20.66 -27.49 -11.96
CA ILE A 965 -20.77 -28.39 -13.13
C ILE A 965 -21.13 -29.81 -12.73
N SER A 966 -20.36 -30.43 -11.83
CA SER A 966 -20.46 -31.87 -11.52
C SER A 966 -21.83 -32.30 -10.98
N TYR A 967 -22.57 -31.41 -10.30
CA TYR A 967 -23.90 -31.74 -9.78
C TYR A 967 -24.92 -32.06 -10.89
N ALA A 968 -24.68 -31.60 -12.13
CA ALA A 968 -25.57 -31.81 -13.27
C ALA A 968 -25.29 -33.12 -14.03
N GLY A 969 -24.24 -33.86 -13.63
CA GLY A 969 -23.83 -35.15 -14.19
C GLY A 969 -22.65 -35.07 -15.17
N ASP A 970 -22.03 -36.22 -15.42
CA ASP A 970 -20.74 -36.34 -16.14
C ASP A 970 -20.76 -35.73 -17.55
N GLN A 971 -21.91 -35.75 -18.23
CA GLN A 971 -22.08 -35.13 -19.56
C GLN A 971 -21.74 -33.63 -19.58
N TRP A 972 -22.01 -32.90 -18.49
CA TRP A 972 -21.69 -31.47 -18.41
C TRP A 972 -20.22 -31.21 -18.14
N VAL A 973 -19.57 -32.12 -17.39
CA VAL A 973 -18.13 -32.09 -17.14
C VAL A 973 -17.36 -32.32 -18.44
N GLU A 974 -17.77 -33.29 -19.26
CA GLU A 974 -17.18 -33.54 -20.59
C GLU A 974 -17.31 -32.32 -21.53
N ARG A 975 -18.49 -31.68 -21.54
CA ARG A 975 -18.73 -30.45 -22.33
C ARG A 975 -17.82 -29.31 -21.86
N PHE A 976 -17.67 -29.11 -20.55
CA PHE A 976 -16.74 -28.12 -20.02
C PHE A 976 -15.29 -28.40 -20.43
N TYR A 977 -14.81 -29.65 -20.33
CA TYR A 977 -13.46 -29.99 -20.79
C TYR A 977 -13.29 -29.79 -22.30
N THR A 978 -14.34 -30.00 -23.09
CA THR A 978 -14.34 -29.71 -24.53
C THR A 978 -14.18 -28.21 -24.80
N LEU A 979 -14.89 -27.36 -24.05
CA LEU A 979 -14.73 -25.91 -24.10
C LEU A 979 -13.31 -25.49 -23.66
N ARG A 980 -12.87 -25.96 -22.50
CA ARG A 980 -11.54 -25.68 -21.91
C ARG A 980 -10.40 -25.99 -22.87
N ASN A 981 -10.48 -27.12 -23.58
CA ASN A 981 -9.42 -27.56 -24.48
C ASN A 981 -9.54 -26.95 -25.89
N SER A 982 -10.55 -26.11 -26.14
CA SER A 982 -10.71 -25.44 -27.43
C SER A 982 -9.70 -24.29 -27.57
N PRO A 983 -9.03 -24.14 -28.74
CA PRO A 983 -8.01 -23.11 -28.94
C PRO A 983 -8.57 -21.68 -28.96
N ASN A 984 -9.88 -21.53 -29.12
CA ASN A 984 -10.58 -20.24 -29.15
C ASN A 984 -11.12 -19.82 -27.77
N VAL A 985 -10.86 -20.60 -26.71
CA VAL A 985 -11.34 -20.32 -25.34
C VAL A 985 -10.16 -19.91 -24.46
N VAL A 986 -10.33 -18.82 -23.72
CA VAL A 986 -9.40 -18.37 -22.68
C VAL A 986 -10.12 -18.38 -21.34
N ILE A 987 -9.60 -19.14 -20.38
CA ILE A 987 -10.10 -19.14 -19.01
C ILE A 987 -9.26 -18.17 -18.17
N ARG A 988 -9.93 -17.29 -17.42
CA ARG A 988 -9.31 -16.31 -16.53
C ARG A 988 -9.83 -16.53 -15.10
N GLN A 989 -8.94 -16.52 -14.12
CA GLN A 989 -9.31 -16.70 -12.71
C GLN A 989 -9.27 -15.38 -11.95
N GLN A 990 -10.31 -15.11 -11.16
CA GLN A 990 -10.46 -13.84 -10.46
C GLN A 990 -9.33 -13.57 -9.47
N VAL A 991 -8.92 -14.58 -8.70
CA VAL A 991 -7.90 -14.45 -7.64
C VAL A 991 -6.54 -14.07 -8.23
N ASP A 992 -6.17 -14.65 -9.36
CA ASP A 992 -4.91 -14.35 -10.06
C ASP A 992 -4.88 -12.91 -10.61
N HIS A 993 -6.04 -12.43 -11.07
CA HIS A 993 -6.15 -11.14 -11.72
C HIS A 993 -6.34 -9.98 -10.74
N LEU A 994 -7.18 -10.17 -9.73
CA LEU A 994 -7.68 -9.11 -8.85
C LEU A 994 -7.29 -9.31 -7.38
N GLY A 995 -6.71 -10.45 -7.00
CA GLY A 995 -6.41 -10.80 -5.61
C GLY A 995 -7.64 -11.26 -4.81
N PRO A 996 -7.48 -11.42 -3.48
CA PRO A 996 -8.54 -11.90 -2.61
C PRO A 996 -9.74 -10.94 -2.58
N VAL A 997 -10.93 -11.49 -2.30
CA VAL A 997 -12.16 -10.72 -2.18
C VAL A 997 -12.14 -9.92 -0.87
N LYS A 998 -12.55 -8.65 -0.93
CA LYS A 998 -12.60 -7.78 0.26
C LYS A 998 -13.73 -8.19 1.23
N PRO A 999 -13.58 -7.97 2.55
CA PRO A 999 -14.64 -8.24 3.52
C PRO A 999 -15.94 -7.49 3.17
N GLY A 1000 -17.06 -8.20 3.16
CA GLY A 1000 -18.38 -7.65 2.83
C GLY A 1000 -18.76 -7.70 1.34
N ASP A 1001 -17.84 -8.11 0.46
CA ASP A 1001 -18.12 -8.33 -0.97
C ASP A 1001 -18.31 -9.82 -1.28
N ASN A 1002 -19.15 -10.13 -2.29
CA ASN A 1002 -19.46 -11.49 -2.71
C ASN A 1002 -18.55 -11.90 -3.90
N ILE A 1003 -17.85 -13.03 -3.77
CA ILE A 1003 -16.95 -13.57 -4.81
C ILE A 1003 -17.63 -13.75 -6.19
N ILE A 1004 -18.89 -14.18 -6.21
CA ILE A 1004 -19.67 -14.35 -7.44
C ILE A 1004 -20.05 -12.98 -8.00
N GLY A 1005 -20.58 -12.08 -7.17
CA GLY A 1005 -20.96 -10.73 -7.61
C GLY A 1005 -19.78 -9.88 -8.10
N ARG A 1006 -18.61 -10.05 -7.48
CA ARG A 1006 -17.34 -9.49 -7.94
C ARG A 1006 -16.92 -10.05 -9.30
N ASN A 1007 -17.04 -11.37 -9.51
CA ASN A 1007 -16.73 -12.01 -10.79
C ASN A 1007 -17.59 -11.48 -11.93
N VAL A 1008 -18.88 -11.27 -11.67
CA VAL A 1008 -19.80 -10.77 -12.69
C VAL A 1008 -19.49 -9.31 -13.05
N ARG A 1009 -19.21 -8.46 -12.06
CA ARG A 1009 -18.70 -7.10 -12.30
C ARG A 1009 -17.40 -7.12 -13.11
N TRP A 1010 -16.53 -8.07 -12.84
CA TRP A 1010 -15.28 -8.23 -13.57
C TRP A 1010 -15.50 -8.57 -15.05
N ALA A 1011 -16.37 -9.55 -15.34
CA ALA A 1011 -16.75 -9.88 -16.71
C ALA A 1011 -17.45 -8.70 -17.42
N LEU A 1012 -18.29 -7.94 -16.69
CA LEU A 1012 -18.92 -6.73 -17.19
C LEU A 1012 -17.89 -5.65 -17.56
N TYR A 1013 -16.96 -5.32 -16.67
CA TYR A 1013 -15.92 -4.33 -16.96
C TYR A 1013 -15.01 -4.79 -18.11
N ALA A 1014 -14.72 -6.09 -18.23
CA ALA A 1014 -13.98 -6.65 -19.35
C ALA A 1014 -14.71 -6.46 -20.70
N ALA A 1015 -16.03 -6.60 -20.72
CA ALA A 1015 -16.84 -6.34 -21.90
C ALA A 1015 -16.91 -4.85 -22.24
N LEU A 1016 -17.13 -3.99 -21.24
CA LEU A 1016 -17.29 -2.54 -21.42
C LEU A 1016 -16.04 -1.83 -21.94
N VAL A 1017 -14.85 -2.45 -21.84
CA VAL A 1017 -13.62 -1.93 -22.46
C VAL A 1017 -13.79 -1.62 -23.95
N TYR A 1018 -14.65 -2.37 -24.64
CA TYR A 1018 -14.91 -2.25 -26.07
C TYR A 1018 -16.01 -1.22 -26.40
N GLY A 1019 -16.60 -0.59 -25.38
CA GLY A 1019 -17.67 0.39 -25.50
C GLY A 1019 -19.06 -0.23 -25.36
N ILE A 1020 -19.97 0.52 -24.74
CA ILE A 1020 -21.35 0.08 -24.50
C ILE A 1020 -22.09 -0.23 -25.81
N ASP A 1021 -21.82 0.53 -26.88
CA ASP A 1021 -22.46 0.37 -28.19
C ASP A 1021 -22.04 -0.91 -28.93
N HIS A 1022 -20.86 -1.43 -28.64
CA HIS A 1022 -20.32 -2.68 -29.19
C HIS A 1022 -20.61 -3.90 -28.31
N THR A 1023 -21.14 -3.67 -27.09
CA THR A 1023 -21.45 -4.74 -26.14
C THR A 1023 -22.93 -5.11 -26.23
N ARG A 1024 -23.23 -6.41 -26.27
CA ARG A 1024 -24.57 -6.97 -26.22
C ARG A 1024 -24.69 -7.84 -24.99
N PHE A 1025 -25.71 -7.57 -24.19
CA PHE A 1025 -25.96 -8.29 -22.95
C PHE A 1025 -27.12 -9.26 -23.17
N ILE A 1026 -26.84 -10.57 -23.14
CA ILE A 1026 -27.86 -11.61 -23.27
C ILE A 1026 -28.01 -12.27 -21.90
N ILE A 1027 -29.23 -12.30 -21.37
CA ILE A 1027 -29.50 -12.85 -20.05
C ILE A 1027 -30.59 -13.91 -20.09
N LEU A 1028 -30.29 -15.12 -19.60
CA LEU A 1028 -31.26 -16.21 -19.44
C LEU A 1028 -31.75 -16.23 -17.99
N TRP A 1029 -32.92 -15.65 -17.73
CA TRP A 1029 -33.40 -15.38 -16.37
C TRP A 1029 -34.92 -15.45 -16.26
N ASP A 1030 -35.46 -15.94 -15.15
CA ASP A 1030 -36.91 -16.16 -14.92
C ASP A 1030 -37.69 -14.88 -14.56
N GLY A 1031 -37.01 -13.75 -14.33
CA GLY A 1031 -37.65 -12.47 -14.03
C GLY A 1031 -37.98 -12.24 -12.55
N LYS A 1032 -37.61 -13.15 -11.66
CA LYS A 1032 -37.84 -13.05 -10.22
C LYS A 1032 -36.59 -12.52 -9.52
N THR A 1033 -36.71 -11.41 -8.79
CA THR A 1033 -35.63 -10.81 -8.00
C THR A 1033 -35.27 -11.70 -6.83
N SER A 1034 -34.11 -12.33 -6.89
CA SER A 1034 -33.45 -12.94 -5.74
C SER A 1034 -32.49 -11.88 -5.20
N HIS A 1035 -32.77 -11.25 -4.06
CA HIS A 1035 -31.93 -10.21 -3.43
C HIS A 1035 -30.51 -10.68 -3.01
N THR A 1036 -29.97 -11.71 -3.64
CA THR A 1036 -28.61 -12.20 -3.54
C THR A 1036 -27.65 -11.31 -4.36
N PRO A 1037 -26.63 -10.70 -3.73
CA PRO A 1037 -25.60 -9.95 -4.42
C PRO A 1037 -24.91 -10.81 -5.49
N GLY A 1038 -24.84 -10.31 -6.74
CA GLY A 1038 -24.27 -11.04 -7.88
C GLY A 1038 -25.25 -11.88 -8.69
N GLY A 1039 -26.54 -11.84 -8.37
CA GLY A 1039 -27.59 -12.41 -9.19
C GLY A 1039 -27.78 -11.66 -10.53
N PRO A 1040 -28.48 -12.29 -11.51
CA PRO A 1040 -28.82 -11.70 -12.82
C PRO A 1040 -29.43 -10.29 -12.74
N ASP A 1041 -30.16 -9.99 -11.67
CA ASP A 1041 -30.78 -8.70 -11.35
C ASP A 1041 -29.75 -7.59 -11.05
N SER A 1042 -28.68 -7.89 -10.31
CA SER A 1042 -27.62 -6.92 -10.01
C SER A 1042 -26.84 -6.50 -11.28
N VAL A 1043 -26.65 -7.43 -12.22
CA VAL A 1043 -26.04 -7.17 -13.54
C VAL A 1043 -26.97 -6.31 -14.39
N LEU A 1044 -28.27 -6.64 -14.35
CA LEU A 1044 -29.30 -5.94 -15.11
C LEU A 1044 -29.37 -4.47 -14.72
N GLU A 1045 -29.30 -4.17 -13.42
CA GLU A 1045 -29.35 -2.81 -12.89
C GLU A 1045 -28.10 -2.01 -13.28
N GLN A 1046 -26.91 -2.59 -13.15
CA GLN A 1046 -25.66 -1.93 -13.56
C GLN A 1046 -25.61 -1.66 -15.08
N VAL A 1047 -25.99 -2.65 -15.90
CA VAL A 1047 -26.02 -2.49 -17.36
C VAL A 1047 -27.05 -1.42 -17.76
N ARG A 1048 -28.22 -1.35 -17.09
CA ARG A 1048 -29.23 -0.30 -17.34
C ARG A 1048 -28.74 1.08 -16.94
N GLN A 1049 -28.07 1.22 -15.79
CA GLN A 1049 -27.47 2.48 -15.35
C GLN A 1049 -26.45 3.00 -16.37
N LEU A 1050 -25.72 2.10 -17.03
CA LEU A 1050 -24.75 2.42 -18.07
C LEU A 1050 -25.37 2.63 -19.46
N GLY A 1051 -26.71 2.55 -19.60
CA GLY A 1051 -27.41 2.72 -20.88
C GLY A 1051 -27.31 1.53 -21.83
N GLY A 1052 -26.85 0.37 -21.35
CA GLY A 1052 -26.71 -0.85 -22.15
C GLY A 1052 -28.04 -1.47 -22.56
N ARG A 1053 -28.07 -2.09 -23.74
CA ARG A 1053 -29.23 -2.84 -24.24
C ARG A 1053 -29.14 -4.30 -23.79
N ILE A 1054 -30.23 -4.80 -23.21
CA ILE A 1054 -30.31 -6.16 -22.65
C ILE A 1054 -31.34 -6.97 -23.43
N GLU A 1055 -30.92 -8.14 -23.91
CA GLU A 1055 -31.81 -9.15 -24.46
C GLU A 1055 -32.16 -10.17 -23.37
N HIS A 1056 -33.40 -10.10 -22.88
CA HIS A 1056 -33.87 -10.94 -21.79
C HIS A 1056 -34.62 -12.17 -22.32
N LEU A 1057 -34.01 -13.34 -22.15
CA LEU A 1057 -34.60 -14.65 -22.42
C LEU A 1057 -35.32 -15.15 -21.17
N ASN A 1058 -36.63 -14.88 -21.09
CA ASN A 1058 -37.42 -15.24 -19.91
C ASN A 1058 -37.87 -16.71 -19.93
N THR A 1059 -37.26 -17.54 -19.09
CA THR A 1059 -37.54 -18.99 -19.01
C THR A 1059 -38.99 -19.30 -18.67
N THR A 1060 -39.69 -18.45 -17.91
CA THR A 1060 -41.12 -18.68 -17.56
C THR A 1060 -42.06 -18.56 -18.76
N LYS A 1061 -41.61 -17.92 -19.85
CA LYS A 1061 -42.41 -17.71 -21.06
C LYS A 1061 -42.22 -18.81 -22.11
N PHE A 1062 -41.39 -19.81 -21.80
CA PHE A 1062 -41.03 -20.88 -22.74
C PHE A 1062 -42.20 -21.85 -22.93
N ASP A 1063 -42.28 -22.43 -24.12
CA ASP A 1063 -43.35 -23.34 -24.53
C ASP A 1063 -43.33 -24.65 -23.73
N TYR A 1064 -42.17 -25.03 -23.18
CA TYR A 1064 -42.02 -26.09 -22.18
C TYR A 1064 -43.09 -26.01 -21.07
N TRP A 1065 -43.28 -24.84 -20.45
CA TRP A 1065 -44.25 -24.67 -19.35
C TRP A 1065 -45.71 -24.80 -19.82
N LYS A 1066 -45.99 -24.44 -21.07
CA LYS A 1066 -47.32 -24.62 -21.67
C LYS A 1066 -47.61 -26.09 -21.95
N ALA A 1067 -46.59 -26.88 -22.29
CA ALA A 1067 -46.71 -28.32 -22.50
C ALA A 1067 -46.85 -29.07 -21.17
N GLU A 1068 -46.04 -28.74 -20.15
CA GLU A 1068 -46.13 -29.35 -18.81
C GLU A 1068 -47.48 -29.04 -18.15
N GLY A 1069 -47.99 -27.82 -18.26
CA GLY A 1069 -49.33 -27.47 -17.75
C GLY A 1069 -50.46 -28.27 -18.43
N LYS A 1070 -50.34 -28.62 -19.72
CA LYS A 1070 -51.31 -29.48 -20.41
C LYS A 1070 -51.20 -30.94 -19.95
N VAL A 1071 -49.99 -31.44 -19.72
CA VAL A 1071 -49.73 -32.80 -19.25
C VAL A 1071 -50.19 -32.97 -17.80
N SER A 1072 -49.90 -32.01 -16.92
CA SER A 1072 -50.40 -31.97 -15.54
C SER A 1072 -51.93 -31.94 -15.50
N ARG A 1073 -52.56 -31.10 -16.34
CA ARG A 1073 -54.02 -31.01 -16.43
C ARG A 1073 -54.65 -32.28 -17.01
N ALA A 1074 -53.98 -32.96 -17.96
CA ALA A 1074 -54.42 -34.25 -18.47
C ALA A 1074 -54.25 -35.37 -17.44
N LEU A 1075 -53.18 -35.34 -16.64
CA LEU A 1075 -52.96 -36.24 -15.51
C LEU A 1075 -53.99 -36.02 -14.40
N ASP A 1076 -54.30 -34.77 -14.04
CA ASP A 1076 -55.35 -34.42 -13.07
C ASP A 1076 -56.75 -34.86 -13.54
N ILE A 1077 -57.03 -34.78 -14.84
CA ILE A 1077 -58.27 -35.30 -15.43
C ILE A 1077 -58.30 -36.84 -15.37
N LEU A 1078 -57.15 -37.51 -15.56
CA LEU A 1078 -57.04 -38.97 -15.46
C LEU A 1078 -57.10 -39.47 -14.01
N THR A 1079 -56.58 -38.72 -13.04
CA THR A 1079 -56.65 -39.05 -11.60
C THR A 1079 -57.97 -38.63 -10.95
N GLN A 1080 -58.73 -37.70 -11.52
CA GLN A 1080 -60.14 -37.45 -11.13
C GLN A 1080 -61.13 -38.44 -11.78
N GLY A 1081 -60.69 -39.21 -12.78
CA GLY A 1081 -61.48 -40.25 -13.45
C GLY A 1081 -61.22 -41.68 -12.95
N LEU A 1082 -60.24 -41.86 -12.05
CA LEU A 1082 -59.97 -43.08 -11.27
C LEU A 1082 -60.46 -42.87 -9.84
#